data_AF-A0A2A2RYN2-F1
#
_entry.id   AF-A0A2A2RYN2-F1
#
_cell.length_a   1.000
_cell.length_b   1.000
_cell.length_c   1.000
_cell.angle_alpha   90.00
_cell.angle_beta   90.00
_cell.angle_gamma   90.00
#
_symmetry.space_group_name_H-M   'P 1'
#
loop_
_entity.id
_entity.type
_entity.pdbx_description
1 polymer ?
#
loop_
_entity_poly.entity_id
_entity_poly.type
_entity_poly.pdbx_seq_one_letter_code
_entity_poly.pdbx_strand_id
1 'polypeptide(L)'
;MNPFRSAALAVATLLIFTATLSAADYKVPQKNLGFPTYKNAPPGKQMSGQHAPATTPALSPEEAQKKFTLPPGFEIRLFASEPEVVNPVAMTWDERGRLWVVELYEYPLGAKPGEKGRDRIKILEDTDGDGRADKVTVFADGFSLATGILLGHGGVFLGQAPHLLFLQDTNAPLGAGIGAFQKANKQTVLLTGFGLEDRHELLNGFTWGPDGQLYMTHGVFTRANVTSPERPGEPAVRMDAAVARYNVQRKKFEVFADGTSNPWGVDFDRAGNAFLSACVIDHMFHMAPGGIYVRQGGQPMFPYAYQMLPSIVDHRHKMAAYAGIQVYLGDQWPAEHYGTIFCGNLHDNAVHQDTLTPNGSTFKSSFKQDFIRANDGWFMPVSQQVGPDGALWVMDWYDKYPCYQNARADPAGVDREHGRIWRVVHTGNEKGKAVPSRPSRDMDFGKLTSAQLVERLAHANVWQRKMAQRVLSERWISKPLTTTGDLLVVGTKAVQIDYPDQLLEKMAVSGPTFESRLTALWTLHSCRYLNISHLEKAAGDKEPAVRYWAARLIGERHQTWNGELRLLTRLASDSEPSVRTAVATACRQLVSGSLTVNTPPLVAPQVNHPDYEAILNILAAVIAATPNANDLTLNHLVWMAAEPLIARDPKFAFNLFGQSPVRTAALTGTLAYKTMRRVCDLQNPAQLDLALDFLGALPATDALLPFALNGLVDGQKGKALKPAKPTEAVLKPLLASSREDVARFARQLGALWGDAGAMQASLALVNDAKAPLDERLKAAQTARQLKNDAARDALLKAITPGNPEPLVLEAIAGLGQLGGASSEALFAQWKTFSPAARRAAAETLSSRNNWASQLLSEIEQKRILASDIPAATIRTLTRSEADFGMLAKRATAIFGRVRDASADKLKLMAAKKDMILGAKGQPDLKAGHEVAKKVCFTCHKLHGEGADIGPDLTGVGRSSLDALLANIIDPNQIIGAGYEMVEVTTKDDRSVSGRMVENTDTRVRLLSAGPKEDVVAKSDIAKLRVSELSVMPEGLENLPDADFRNLIAYLLNPPDDKAPFSWKNDSGSGAGVPPASRPGVSPGPKKSAAAQRVDWESVSLWNPEWRVVAPDFEGTPAKLIEFAGKHNVLLTHPFDREKPAALERELTLPAGQKTTLKFSVAAHEKGDWELRVLANGKPLHKQLIARKGTEAWHPVTVDLTPLAGQKVTLRLENAANGWSWEFGYWSAIEVKSERVTAAR
;
A
#
# COMPACT_ATOMS: atom_id res chain seq x y z
N MET A 1 52.93 -37.45 -24.16
CA MET A 1 52.31 -37.08 -25.45
C MET A 1 52.19 -35.56 -25.51
N ASN A 2 52.98 -34.95 -26.36
CA ASN A 2 52.86 -33.57 -26.84
C ASN A 2 53.48 -33.66 -28.25
N PRO A 3 52.93 -33.08 -29.35
CA PRO A 3 52.99 -31.62 -29.53
C PRO A 3 51.99 -30.96 -30.55
N PHE A 4 51.94 -29.63 -30.49
CA PHE A 4 51.91 -28.59 -31.54
C PHE A 4 51.67 -28.88 -33.06
N ARG A 5 50.98 -27.88 -33.67
CA ARG A 5 50.97 -27.41 -35.10
C ARG A 5 50.21 -28.31 -36.11
N SER A 6 49.19 -27.84 -36.85
CA SER A 6 49.22 -26.87 -37.97
C SER A 6 47.76 -26.50 -38.34
N ALA A 7 47.32 -25.24 -38.38
CA ALA A 7 47.46 -24.24 -39.47
C ALA A 7 46.89 -24.76 -40.81
N ALA A 8 45.93 -24.16 -41.54
CA ALA A 8 45.52 -22.77 -41.83
C ALA A 8 45.31 -22.72 -43.36
N LEU A 9 44.09 -22.42 -43.85
CA LEU A 9 43.69 -21.94 -45.20
C LEU A 9 42.17 -22.19 -45.30
N ALA A 10 41.26 -21.24 -45.48
CA ALA A 10 41.27 -19.96 -46.18
C ALA A 10 40.53 -18.91 -45.31
N VAL A 11 40.98 -17.68 -45.07
CA VAL A 11 41.58 -16.64 -45.92
C VAL A 11 40.63 -16.15 -47.02
N ALA A 12 40.06 -14.97 -46.74
CA ALA A 12 39.80 -13.87 -47.65
C ALA A 12 38.66 -14.00 -48.67
N THR A 13 37.53 -13.41 -48.32
CA THR A 13 36.94 -12.37 -49.18
C THR A 13 36.23 -11.32 -48.32
N LEU A 14 37.04 -10.59 -47.54
CA LEU A 14 36.63 -9.38 -46.86
C LEU A 14 37.55 -8.26 -47.36
N LEU A 15 37.10 -7.51 -48.36
CA LEU A 15 37.52 -6.14 -48.66
C LEU A 15 36.75 -5.61 -49.88
N ILE A 16 36.48 -4.31 -49.83
CA ILE A 16 35.94 -3.41 -50.87
C ILE A 16 34.40 -3.27 -50.85
N PHE A 17 33.91 -2.29 -50.07
CA PHE A 17 33.48 -1.02 -50.65
C PHE A 17 33.34 0.05 -49.57
N THR A 18 34.24 1.03 -49.64
CA THR A 18 34.12 2.35 -49.01
C THR A 18 33.05 3.16 -49.75
N ALA A 19 32.16 3.82 -49.01
CA ALA A 19 31.42 4.98 -49.52
C ALA A 19 31.22 5.99 -48.40
N THR A 20 32.03 7.05 -48.44
CA THR A 20 31.80 8.34 -47.81
C THR A 20 30.52 8.96 -48.35
N LEU A 21 29.64 9.48 -47.50
CA LEU A 21 28.70 10.56 -47.85
C LEU A 21 28.39 11.40 -46.60
N SER A 22 28.55 12.71 -46.80
CA SER A 22 28.51 13.78 -45.81
C SER A 22 27.10 14.13 -45.32
N ALA A 23 27.07 14.93 -44.25
CA ALA A 23 25.91 15.67 -43.78
C ALA A 23 25.20 16.45 -44.91
N ALA A 24 23.88 16.31 -45.01
CA ALA A 24 22.92 17.37 -45.33
C ALA A 24 21.47 16.81 -45.27
N ASP A 25 20.63 17.50 -44.50
CA ASP A 25 19.15 17.57 -44.57
C ASP A 25 18.33 16.28 -44.73
N TYR A 26 17.80 15.76 -43.60
CA TYR A 26 16.64 14.86 -43.64
C TYR A 26 15.56 15.30 -42.65
N LYS A 27 14.46 15.85 -43.19
CA LYS A 27 13.20 16.12 -42.47
C LYS A 27 12.59 14.79 -42.01
N VAL A 28 12.15 14.75 -40.75
CA VAL A 28 11.50 13.59 -40.11
C VAL A 28 10.20 13.22 -40.84
N PRO A 29 10.06 12.00 -41.38
CA PRO A 29 8.77 11.48 -41.80
C PRO A 29 8.17 10.61 -40.69
N GLN A 30 6.99 10.99 -40.19
CA GLN A 30 6.08 10.10 -39.45
C GLN A 30 5.79 8.84 -40.28
N LYS A 31 5.95 7.63 -39.71
CA LYS A 31 5.21 6.43 -40.16
C LYS A 31 5.10 5.31 -39.12
N ASN A 32 3.85 4.93 -38.87
CA ASN A 32 3.30 3.65 -38.42
C ASN A 32 4.29 2.48 -38.22
N LEU A 33 4.44 2.03 -36.96
CA LEU A 33 5.20 0.85 -36.54
C LEU A 33 4.30 -0.41 -36.46
N GLY A 34 3.95 -0.98 -37.61
CA GLY A 34 3.00 -2.09 -37.74
C GLY A 34 3.30 -3.35 -36.90
N PHE A 35 2.63 -3.47 -35.74
CA PHE A 35 2.42 -4.72 -34.99
C PHE A 35 1.06 -4.68 -34.23
N PRO A 36 0.42 -5.84 -33.95
CA PRO A 36 -0.90 -5.89 -33.31
C PRO A 36 -0.86 -5.61 -31.79
N THR A 37 -1.79 -4.76 -31.34
CA THR A 37 -2.12 -4.50 -29.93
C THR A 37 -2.73 -5.73 -29.26
N TYR A 38 -2.14 -6.19 -28.15
CA TYR A 38 -2.71 -7.22 -27.29
C TYR A 38 -3.85 -6.62 -26.45
N LYS A 39 -5.03 -7.24 -26.50
CA LYS A 39 -6.20 -6.89 -25.69
C LYS A 39 -6.19 -7.71 -24.40
N ASN A 40 -5.62 -7.17 -23.33
CA ASN A 40 -6.20 -7.42 -22.01
C ASN A 40 -7.38 -6.46 -21.88
N ALA A 41 -8.60 -6.98 -21.84
CA ALA A 41 -9.77 -6.15 -21.54
C ALA A 41 -9.60 -5.56 -20.13
N PRO A 42 -9.70 -4.23 -19.94
CA PRO A 42 -9.80 -3.67 -18.60
C PRO A 42 -11.22 -3.95 -18.05
N PRO A 43 -11.37 -4.41 -16.80
CA PRO A 43 -12.66 -4.35 -16.11
C PRO A 43 -12.93 -2.97 -15.47
N GLY A 44 -12.09 -1.95 -15.71
CA GLY A 44 -12.15 -0.67 -14.99
C GLY A 44 -12.81 0.46 -15.78
N LYS A 45 -13.70 1.21 -15.13
CA LYS A 45 -14.15 2.54 -15.58
C LYS A 45 -13.13 3.58 -15.12
N GLN A 46 -12.84 4.59 -15.95
CA GLN A 46 -12.05 5.74 -15.51
C GLN A 46 -12.72 6.42 -14.31
N MET A 47 -11.90 6.96 -13.40
CA MET A 47 -12.36 7.69 -12.23
C MET A 47 -13.11 8.97 -12.65
N SER A 48 -14.04 9.42 -11.81
CA SER A 48 -14.86 10.61 -12.03
C SER A 48 -14.67 11.63 -10.90
N GLY A 49 -15.22 12.84 -11.06
CA GLY A 49 -15.12 13.90 -10.06
C GLY A 49 -13.69 14.40 -9.89
N GLN A 50 -13.22 14.52 -8.64
CA GLN A 50 -11.92 15.11 -8.31
C GLN A 50 -10.70 14.27 -8.75
N HIS A 51 -10.88 12.99 -9.09
CA HIS A 51 -9.81 12.11 -9.60
C HIS A 51 -9.96 11.82 -11.09
N ALA A 52 -10.85 12.55 -11.78
CA ALA A 52 -11.03 12.41 -13.21
C ALA A 52 -9.73 12.75 -13.95
N PRO A 53 -9.50 12.13 -15.12
CA PRO A 53 -8.47 12.59 -16.02
C PRO A 53 -8.54 14.10 -16.29
N ALA A 54 -7.38 14.74 -16.44
CA ALA A 54 -7.34 16.12 -16.90
C ALA A 54 -8.03 16.23 -18.27
N THR A 55 -9.01 17.12 -18.37
CA THR A 55 -9.76 17.36 -19.61
C THR A 55 -9.17 18.50 -20.44
N THR A 56 -8.24 19.26 -19.86
CA THR A 56 -7.49 20.30 -20.55
C THR A 56 -6.40 19.68 -21.42
N PRO A 57 -6.00 20.31 -22.53
CA PRO A 57 -4.80 19.89 -23.25
C PRO A 57 -3.57 20.06 -22.34
N ALA A 58 -2.52 19.27 -22.62
CA ALA A 58 -1.19 19.49 -22.10
C ALA A 58 -0.72 20.91 -22.44
N LEU A 59 -0.13 21.60 -21.47
CA LEU A 59 0.48 22.91 -21.68
C LEU A 59 1.90 22.74 -22.22
N SER A 60 2.39 23.69 -23.01
CA SER A 60 3.83 23.75 -23.30
C SER A 60 4.66 23.97 -22.01
N PRO A 61 5.95 23.59 -22.00
CA PRO A 61 6.81 23.83 -20.83
C PRO A 61 6.83 25.32 -20.42
N GLU A 62 6.89 26.26 -21.36
CA GLU A 62 6.89 27.69 -21.09
C GLU A 62 5.58 28.18 -20.47
N GLU A 63 4.44 27.65 -20.91
CA GLU A 63 3.13 27.97 -20.35
C GLU A 63 2.96 27.39 -18.95
N ALA A 64 3.38 26.14 -18.74
CA ALA A 64 3.36 25.50 -17.43
C ALA A 64 4.23 26.28 -16.43
N GLN A 65 5.45 26.67 -16.84
CA GLN A 65 6.37 27.44 -15.98
C GLN A 65 5.74 28.74 -15.47
N LYS A 66 4.97 29.44 -16.32
CA LYS A 66 4.29 30.69 -15.97
C LYS A 66 3.09 30.50 -15.02
N LYS A 67 2.51 29.30 -14.96
CA LYS A 67 1.34 29.02 -14.13
C LYS A 67 1.70 28.63 -12.70
N PHE A 68 2.94 28.17 -12.46
CA PHE A 68 3.35 27.82 -11.10
C PHE A 68 3.26 29.01 -10.15
N THR A 69 2.74 28.73 -8.96
CA THR A 69 2.76 29.63 -7.81
C THR A 69 3.74 29.08 -6.79
N LEU A 70 4.66 29.95 -6.34
CA LEU A 70 5.67 29.67 -5.31
C LEU A 70 5.72 30.84 -4.31
N PRO A 71 6.29 30.64 -3.11
CA PRO A 71 6.56 31.72 -2.17
C PRO A 71 7.41 32.85 -2.79
N PRO A 72 7.28 34.10 -2.28
CA PRO A 72 8.11 35.21 -2.73
C PRO A 72 9.61 34.90 -2.67
N GLY A 73 10.36 35.32 -3.69
CA GLY A 73 11.80 35.09 -3.80
C GLY A 73 12.21 33.78 -4.45
N PHE A 74 11.26 32.89 -4.75
CA PHE A 74 11.51 31.64 -5.46
C PHE A 74 11.09 31.69 -6.93
N GLU A 75 11.82 30.95 -7.75
CA GLU A 75 11.51 30.71 -9.16
C GLU A 75 11.62 29.22 -9.47
N ILE A 76 10.66 28.70 -10.22
CA ILE A 76 10.77 27.39 -10.85
C ILE A 76 11.26 27.57 -12.29
N ARG A 77 12.28 26.80 -12.68
CA ARG A 77 12.94 26.88 -13.99
C ARG A 77 13.01 25.51 -14.64
N LEU A 78 12.71 25.43 -15.92
CA LEU A 78 12.85 24.21 -16.69
C LEU A 78 14.33 23.86 -16.86
N PHE A 79 14.69 22.61 -16.55
CA PHE A 79 16.00 22.04 -16.85
C PHE A 79 15.97 21.18 -18.12
N ALA A 80 14.96 20.30 -18.22
CA ALA A 80 14.74 19.43 -19.37
C ALA A 80 13.25 19.15 -19.54
N SER A 81 12.80 18.99 -20.78
CA SER A 81 11.42 18.60 -21.14
C SER A 81 11.46 17.54 -22.25
N GLU A 82 10.30 17.18 -22.77
CA GLU A 82 10.19 16.50 -24.06
C GLU A 82 10.93 17.25 -25.19
N PRO A 83 11.67 16.54 -26.10
CA PRO A 83 11.90 15.10 -26.16
C PRO A 83 13.11 14.59 -25.34
N GLU A 84 13.87 15.48 -24.68
CA GLU A 84 15.06 15.11 -23.89
C GLU A 84 14.69 14.11 -22.79
N VAL A 85 13.53 14.28 -22.16
CA VAL A 85 12.98 13.39 -21.13
C VAL A 85 11.46 13.20 -21.30
N VAL A 86 10.97 11.97 -21.14
CA VAL A 86 9.54 11.61 -21.16
C VAL A 86 9.22 10.57 -20.09
N ASN A 87 8.05 10.63 -19.48
CA ASN A 87 7.62 9.78 -18.36
C ASN A 87 8.71 9.51 -17.29
N PRO A 88 9.36 10.55 -16.76
CA PRO A 88 10.41 10.34 -15.76
C PRO A 88 9.79 9.84 -14.45
N VAL A 89 10.38 8.79 -13.86
CA VAL A 89 9.88 8.19 -12.61
C VAL A 89 10.89 8.19 -11.46
N ALA A 90 12.19 8.18 -11.76
CA ALA A 90 13.24 8.21 -10.75
C ALA A 90 14.48 8.94 -11.27
N MET A 91 15.16 9.70 -10.39
CA MET A 91 16.42 10.39 -10.70
C MET A 91 17.52 10.14 -9.68
N THR A 92 18.77 10.39 -10.07
CA THR A 92 19.95 10.41 -9.18
C THR A 92 21.07 11.23 -9.82
N TRP A 93 22.06 11.62 -9.02
CA TRP A 93 23.20 12.44 -9.46
C TRP A 93 24.52 11.67 -9.47
N ASP A 94 25.37 11.94 -10.46
CA ASP A 94 26.76 11.46 -10.48
C ASP A 94 27.75 12.49 -9.90
N GLU A 95 29.01 12.08 -9.74
CA GLU A 95 30.11 12.87 -9.21
C GLU A 95 30.50 14.08 -10.06
N ARG A 96 29.99 14.19 -11.29
CA ARG A 96 30.18 15.32 -12.20
C ARG A 96 28.99 16.29 -12.16
N GLY A 97 27.98 15.99 -11.36
CA GLY A 97 26.75 16.79 -11.26
C GLY A 97 25.82 16.61 -12.47
N ARG A 98 25.91 15.49 -13.20
CA ARG A 98 24.95 15.16 -14.27
C ARG A 98 23.76 14.43 -13.67
N LEU A 99 22.57 14.67 -14.22
CA LEU A 99 21.33 14.06 -13.76
C LEU A 99 21.06 12.77 -14.53
N TRP A 100 20.85 11.67 -13.81
CA TRP A 100 20.48 10.38 -14.39
C TRP A 100 19.00 10.14 -14.13
N VAL A 101 18.25 9.77 -15.17
CA VAL A 101 16.79 9.65 -15.13
C VAL A 101 16.35 8.29 -15.67
N VAL A 102 15.39 7.66 -15.01
CA VAL A 102 14.65 6.51 -15.53
C VAL A 102 13.37 6.98 -16.19
N GLU A 103 13.18 6.60 -17.45
CA GLU A 103 11.93 6.76 -18.19
C GLU A 103 11.12 5.45 -18.11
N LEU A 104 9.87 5.55 -17.66
CA LEU A 104 8.98 4.40 -17.43
C LEU A 104 7.92 4.30 -18.53
N TYR A 105 8.36 3.95 -19.73
CA TYR A 105 7.54 3.89 -20.93
C TYR A 105 6.53 2.74 -20.93
N GLU A 106 6.87 1.62 -20.29
CA GLU A 106 6.04 0.41 -20.26
C GLU A 106 4.91 0.47 -19.23
N TYR A 107 4.80 1.54 -18.45
CA TYR A 107 3.66 1.73 -17.57
C TYR A 107 2.34 1.86 -18.36
N PRO A 108 1.21 1.32 -17.85
CA PRO A 108 1.06 0.52 -16.63
C PRO A 108 1.15 -0.98 -16.89
N LEU A 109 1.46 -1.41 -18.13
CA LEU A 109 1.25 -2.79 -18.55
C LEU A 109 2.49 -3.68 -18.41
N GLY A 110 3.67 -3.10 -18.35
CA GLY A 110 4.92 -3.79 -18.60
C GLY A 110 5.07 -4.21 -20.06
N ALA A 111 6.29 -4.58 -20.42
CA ALA A 111 6.56 -5.22 -21.70
C ALA A 111 5.82 -6.56 -21.78
N LYS A 112 5.40 -6.95 -22.98
CA LYS A 112 4.78 -8.26 -23.17
C LYS A 112 5.82 -9.37 -22.99
N PRO A 113 5.42 -10.57 -22.54
CA PRO A 113 6.33 -11.70 -22.46
C PRO A 113 7.08 -11.93 -23.78
N GLY A 114 8.42 -11.98 -23.72
CA GLY A 114 9.28 -12.18 -24.89
C GLY A 114 9.59 -10.91 -25.70
N GLU A 115 8.96 -9.78 -25.42
CA GLU A 115 9.30 -8.49 -26.02
C GLU A 115 10.37 -7.78 -25.19
N LYS A 116 11.28 -7.07 -25.86
CA LYS A 116 12.23 -6.16 -25.20
C LYS A 116 11.46 -4.93 -24.74
N GLY A 117 11.55 -4.58 -23.46
CA GLY A 117 10.88 -3.39 -22.94
C GLY A 117 11.54 -2.08 -23.42
N ARG A 118 10.82 -0.96 -23.26
CA ARG A 118 11.22 0.36 -23.75
C ARG A 118 11.58 1.35 -22.65
N ASP A 119 11.63 0.90 -21.40
CA ASP A 119 12.14 1.73 -20.31
C ASP A 119 13.66 1.91 -20.47
N ARG A 120 14.14 3.10 -20.08
CA ARG A 120 15.51 3.55 -20.37
C ARG A 120 16.09 4.33 -19.22
N ILE A 121 17.42 4.34 -19.16
CA ILE A 121 18.21 5.23 -18.32
C ILE A 121 18.86 6.28 -19.22
N LYS A 122 18.59 7.55 -18.97
CA LYS A 122 19.21 8.69 -19.64
C LYS A 122 20.11 9.48 -18.70
N ILE A 123 21.17 10.05 -19.25
CA ILE A 123 22.05 11.02 -18.59
C ILE A 123 21.79 12.38 -19.24
N LEU A 124 21.41 13.35 -18.43
CA LEU A 124 21.18 14.74 -18.81
C LEU A 124 22.34 15.59 -18.30
N GLU A 125 23.01 16.28 -19.21
CA GLU A 125 24.17 17.12 -18.94
C GLU A 125 23.90 18.54 -19.43
N ASP A 126 24.28 19.51 -18.61
CA ASP A 126 24.28 20.95 -18.87
C ASP A 126 25.73 21.36 -19.13
N THR A 127 26.17 21.32 -20.39
CA THR A 127 27.59 21.45 -20.75
C THR A 127 28.11 22.88 -20.63
N ASP A 128 27.23 23.89 -20.74
CA ASP A 128 27.57 25.29 -20.60
C ASP A 128 27.13 25.92 -19.26
N GLY A 129 26.55 25.15 -18.34
CA GLY A 129 26.19 25.63 -17.01
C GLY A 129 25.11 26.73 -17.00
N ASP A 130 24.33 26.91 -18.07
CA ASP A 130 23.25 27.89 -18.13
C ASP A 130 22.01 27.47 -17.32
N GLY A 131 22.00 26.22 -16.84
CA GLY A 131 20.92 25.65 -16.08
C GLY A 131 19.91 24.88 -16.92
N ARG A 132 20.20 24.52 -18.17
CA ARG A 132 19.42 23.63 -19.03
C ARG A 132 20.27 22.46 -19.50
N ALA A 133 19.65 21.29 -19.67
CA ALA A 133 20.32 20.17 -20.31
C ALA A 133 20.44 20.44 -21.81
N ASP A 134 21.67 20.39 -22.34
CA ASP A 134 21.98 20.54 -23.75
C ASP A 134 22.52 19.24 -24.38
N LYS A 135 22.78 18.23 -23.56
CA LYS A 135 23.26 16.92 -23.98
C LYS A 135 22.54 15.80 -23.25
N VAL A 136 22.05 14.85 -24.05
CA VAL A 136 21.37 13.64 -23.58
C VAL A 136 22.12 12.40 -24.04
N THR A 137 22.36 11.45 -23.14
CA THR A 137 22.96 10.15 -23.45
C THR A 137 22.07 9.03 -22.94
N VAL A 138 21.69 8.08 -23.81
CA VAL A 138 21.00 6.85 -23.38
C VAL A 138 22.06 5.87 -22.85
N PHE A 139 22.11 5.68 -21.54
CA PHE A 139 23.08 4.80 -20.89
C PHE A 139 22.70 3.32 -21.03
N ALA A 140 21.42 3.01 -20.86
CA ALA A 140 20.89 1.65 -20.95
C ALA A 140 19.41 1.69 -21.35
N ASP A 141 18.95 0.66 -22.06
CA ASP A 141 17.56 0.49 -22.49
C ASP A 141 17.18 -1.00 -22.46
N GLY A 142 15.91 -1.31 -22.71
CA GLY A 142 15.44 -2.68 -22.78
C GLY A 142 14.68 -3.17 -21.55
N PHE A 143 14.36 -2.26 -20.64
CA PHE A 143 13.77 -2.59 -19.35
C PHE A 143 12.26 -2.51 -19.38
N SER A 144 11.62 -3.15 -18.40
CA SER A 144 10.17 -3.16 -18.22
C SER A 144 9.81 -2.93 -16.76
N LEU A 145 9.01 -1.91 -16.50
CA LEU A 145 8.62 -1.46 -15.17
C LEU A 145 9.82 -1.09 -14.29
N ALA A 146 10.79 -0.38 -14.87
CA ALA A 146 11.94 0.16 -14.17
C ALA A 146 11.53 1.38 -13.32
N THR A 147 11.65 1.29 -11.99
CA THR A 147 10.98 2.20 -11.05
C THR A 147 11.91 2.82 -9.99
N GLY A 148 13.18 2.43 -9.95
CA GLY A 148 14.17 3.02 -9.04
C GLY A 148 15.58 3.02 -9.61
N ILE A 149 16.38 4.04 -9.28
CA ILE A 149 17.77 4.17 -9.72
C ILE A 149 18.66 4.74 -8.60
N LEU A 150 19.87 4.21 -8.46
CA LEU A 150 20.90 4.81 -7.61
C LEU A 150 22.30 4.50 -8.13
N LEU A 151 23.23 5.47 -8.03
CA LEU A 151 24.62 5.30 -8.45
C LEU A 151 25.53 5.02 -7.26
N GLY A 152 26.41 4.04 -7.41
CA GLY A 152 27.49 3.80 -6.45
C GLY A 152 28.15 2.43 -6.64
N HIS A 153 29.24 2.20 -5.91
CA HIS A 153 30.03 0.97 -5.91
C HIS A 153 30.45 0.52 -7.32
N GLY A 154 30.75 1.47 -8.21
CA GLY A 154 31.19 1.19 -9.58
C GLY A 154 30.09 0.71 -10.54
N GLY A 155 28.83 1.10 -10.29
CA GLY A 155 27.72 0.79 -11.17
C GLY A 155 26.42 1.52 -10.85
N VAL A 156 25.35 1.06 -11.50
CA VAL A 156 23.99 1.59 -11.37
C VAL A 156 23.09 0.51 -10.80
N PHE A 157 22.50 0.77 -9.63
CA PHE A 157 21.44 -0.05 -9.08
C PHE A 157 20.13 0.34 -9.75
N LEU A 158 19.44 -0.62 -10.36
CA LEU A 158 18.16 -0.42 -11.03
C LEU A 158 17.08 -1.32 -10.42
N GLY A 159 16.03 -0.70 -9.90
CA GLY A 159 14.82 -1.39 -9.46
C GLY A 159 13.96 -1.74 -10.66
N GLN A 160 13.88 -3.02 -11.00
CA GLN A 160 13.03 -3.53 -12.08
C GLN A 160 12.42 -4.86 -11.63
N ALA A 161 11.30 -4.79 -10.91
CA ALA A 161 10.63 -5.96 -10.37
C ALA A 161 10.43 -7.04 -11.47
N PRO A 162 10.73 -8.33 -11.17
CA PRO A 162 10.97 -8.89 -9.86
C PRO A 162 12.43 -8.78 -9.37
N HIS A 163 13.28 -7.99 -10.02
CA HIS A 163 14.72 -7.94 -9.77
C HIS A 163 15.22 -6.57 -9.27
N LEU A 164 16.24 -6.62 -8.41
CA LEU A 164 17.20 -5.53 -8.25
C LEU A 164 18.40 -5.83 -9.15
N LEU A 165 18.63 -5.00 -10.16
CA LEU A 165 19.70 -5.15 -11.12
C LEU A 165 20.89 -4.25 -10.77
N PHE A 166 22.08 -4.67 -11.19
CA PHE A 166 23.30 -3.88 -11.16
C PHE A 166 23.89 -3.79 -12.57
N LEU A 167 24.01 -2.57 -13.08
CA LEU A 167 24.49 -2.28 -14.43
C LEU A 167 25.89 -1.67 -14.36
N GLN A 168 26.77 -2.09 -15.26
CA GLN A 168 28.15 -1.59 -15.34
C GLN A 168 28.53 -1.28 -16.78
N ASP A 169 29.41 -0.27 -16.94
CA ASP A 169 30.17 -0.02 -18.16
C ASP A 169 31.60 -0.53 -17.93
N THR A 170 31.90 -1.75 -18.36
CA THR A 170 33.23 -2.35 -18.21
C THR A 170 34.25 -1.82 -19.21
N ASN A 171 33.84 -0.95 -20.15
CA ASN A 171 34.75 -0.28 -21.07
C ASN A 171 35.27 1.05 -20.50
N ALA A 172 34.63 1.57 -19.43
CA ALA A 172 35.09 2.76 -18.74
C ALA A 172 36.50 2.54 -18.15
N PRO A 173 37.37 3.57 -18.18
CA PRO A 173 38.70 3.45 -17.60
C PRO A 173 38.62 3.06 -16.12
N LEU A 174 39.44 2.09 -15.72
CA LEU A 174 39.48 1.60 -14.34
C LEU A 174 39.78 2.77 -13.38
N GLY A 175 38.95 2.92 -12.36
CA GLY A 175 39.12 3.97 -11.34
C GLY A 175 38.60 5.36 -11.74
N ALA A 176 38.08 5.57 -12.96
CA ALA A 176 37.55 6.86 -13.40
C ALA A 176 36.16 7.23 -12.83
N GLY A 177 35.58 6.37 -11.99
CA GLY A 177 34.25 6.58 -11.41
C GLY A 177 33.11 6.32 -12.40
N ILE A 178 31.88 6.46 -11.91
CA ILE A 178 30.63 6.29 -12.68
C ILE A 178 30.44 7.47 -13.65
N GLY A 179 31.01 8.64 -13.35
CA GLY A 179 31.01 9.82 -14.19
C GLY A 179 31.70 9.62 -15.57
N ALA A 180 32.51 8.57 -15.71
CA ALA A 180 33.11 8.18 -16.98
C ALA A 180 32.22 7.27 -17.84
N PHE A 181 31.17 6.67 -17.25
CA PHE A 181 30.33 5.67 -17.91
C PHE A 181 29.57 6.31 -19.08
N GLN A 182 29.52 5.57 -20.19
CA GLN A 182 28.81 5.96 -21.41
C GLN A 182 27.67 4.99 -21.72
N LYS A 183 27.90 3.69 -21.53
CA LYS A 183 26.89 2.67 -21.87
C LYS A 183 27.05 1.40 -21.05
N ALA A 184 25.94 0.90 -20.51
CA ALA A 184 25.95 -0.39 -19.82
C ALA A 184 26.26 -1.53 -20.81
N ASN A 185 27.21 -2.40 -20.44
CA ASN A 185 27.56 -3.60 -21.20
C ASN A 185 27.58 -4.88 -20.33
N LYS A 186 27.33 -4.74 -19.01
CA LYS A 186 27.18 -5.84 -18.08
C LYS A 186 26.00 -5.59 -17.14
N GLN A 187 25.18 -6.61 -16.96
CA GLN A 187 24.03 -6.62 -16.05
C GLN A 187 24.15 -7.81 -15.09
N THR A 188 23.82 -7.61 -13.82
CA THR A 188 23.82 -8.64 -12.79
C THR A 188 22.55 -8.53 -11.94
N VAL A 189 21.89 -9.67 -11.66
CA VAL A 189 20.76 -9.72 -10.73
C VAL A 189 21.31 -9.83 -9.32
N LEU A 190 21.12 -8.80 -8.49
CA LEU A 190 21.58 -8.80 -7.10
C LEU A 190 20.57 -9.46 -6.15
N LEU A 191 19.30 -9.12 -6.34
CA LEU A 191 18.17 -9.64 -5.57
C LEU A 191 17.02 -9.95 -6.52
N THR A 192 16.19 -10.92 -6.16
CA THR A 192 14.98 -11.30 -6.91
C THR A 192 13.82 -11.61 -5.96
N GLY A 193 12.60 -11.67 -6.48
CA GLY A 193 11.40 -12.04 -5.72
C GLY A 193 10.56 -10.85 -5.25
N PHE A 194 10.78 -9.67 -5.82
CA PHE A 194 9.85 -8.54 -5.70
C PHE A 194 8.59 -8.81 -6.53
N GLY A 195 7.43 -8.48 -5.98
CA GLY A 195 6.15 -8.75 -6.64
C GLY A 195 5.86 -7.84 -7.83
N LEU A 196 4.80 -8.19 -8.57
CA LEU A 196 4.32 -7.47 -9.75
C LEU A 196 2.78 -7.35 -9.77
N GLU A 197 2.13 -7.72 -8.66
CA GLU A 197 0.68 -7.76 -8.51
C GLU A 197 0.07 -6.37 -8.67
N ASP A 198 0.70 -5.37 -8.04
CA ASP A 198 0.33 -3.98 -8.20
C ASP A 198 1.47 -3.11 -8.74
N ARG A 199 1.29 -2.64 -9.97
CA ARG A 199 2.32 -1.99 -10.79
C ARG A 199 2.57 -0.53 -10.42
N HIS A 200 1.81 0.01 -9.49
CA HIS A 200 2.07 1.32 -8.89
C HIS A 200 2.63 1.23 -7.46
N GLU A 201 2.85 0.01 -6.95
CA GLU A 201 3.40 -0.27 -5.61
C GLU A 201 4.71 -1.09 -5.68
N LEU A 202 5.44 -0.95 -6.78
CA LEU A 202 6.66 -1.72 -7.05
C LEU A 202 7.86 -1.21 -6.23
N LEU A 203 8.96 -1.96 -6.29
CA LEU A 203 10.25 -1.61 -5.73
C LEU A 203 10.73 -0.22 -6.21
N ASN A 204 10.74 0.78 -5.34
CA ASN A 204 11.06 2.16 -5.71
C ASN A 204 11.80 2.94 -4.59
N GLY A 205 12.05 4.23 -4.80
CA GLY A 205 12.46 5.15 -3.73
C GLY A 205 13.90 4.96 -3.24
N PHE A 206 14.85 4.76 -4.16
CA PHE A 206 16.22 4.42 -3.80
C PHE A 206 16.99 5.62 -3.25
N THR A 207 17.74 5.42 -2.16
CA THR A 207 18.64 6.42 -1.59
C THR A 207 19.80 5.78 -0.84
N TRP A 208 20.92 6.50 -0.69
CA TRP A 208 21.99 6.09 0.22
C TRP A 208 21.64 6.54 1.63
N GLY A 209 21.58 5.58 2.56
CA GLY A 209 21.47 5.88 3.98
C GLY A 209 22.78 6.44 4.53
N PRO A 210 22.73 7.13 5.69
CA PRO A 210 23.93 7.65 6.35
C PRO A 210 24.95 6.54 6.68
N ASP A 211 24.48 5.32 6.93
CA ASP A 211 25.30 4.12 7.16
C ASP A 211 26.02 3.59 5.90
N GLY A 212 25.79 4.18 4.73
CA GLY A 212 26.36 3.75 3.45
C GLY A 212 25.67 2.52 2.84
N GLN A 213 24.44 2.19 3.26
CA GLN A 213 23.63 1.12 2.68
C GLN A 213 22.61 1.68 1.68
N LEU A 214 22.18 0.85 0.73
CA LEU A 214 21.13 1.20 -0.25
C LEU A 214 19.77 0.99 0.40
N TYR A 215 18.97 2.05 0.54
CA TYR A 215 17.60 1.98 1.05
C TYR A 215 16.61 1.95 -0.12
N MET A 216 15.48 1.29 0.09
CA MET A 216 14.41 1.13 -0.91
C MET A 216 13.06 0.94 -0.23
N THR A 217 12.00 1.19 -0.98
CA THR A 217 10.61 1.13 -0.52
C THR A 217 9.78 0.17 -1.38
N HIS A 218 8.73 -0.39 -0.79
CA HIS A 218 7.82 -1.34 -1.44
C HIS A 218 6.44 -1.30 -0.80
N GLY A 219 5.38 -1.38 -1.60
CA GLY A 219 4.00 -1.21 -1.11
C GLY A 219 3.37 -2.46 -0.51
N VAL A 220 2.11 -2.27 -0.09
CA VAL A 220 1.34 -3.17 0.77
C VAL A 220 0.59 -4.26 -0.01
N PHE A 221 0.25 -4.02 -1.27
CA PHE A 221 -0.53 -4.94 -2.11
C PHE A 221 0.30 -5.70 -3.14
N THR A 222 1.56 -5.32 -3.29
CA THR A 222 2.57 -6.12 -3.99
C THR A 222 3.31 -6.95 -2.95
N ARG A 223 3.46 -8.26 -3.18
CA ARG A 223 4.09 -9.16 -2.20
C ARG A 223 5.53 -9.41 -2.59
N ALA A 224 6.47 -9.29 -1.66
CA ALA A 224 7.88 -9.60 -1.93
C ALA A 224 8.37 -10.75 -1.05
N ASN A 225 8.99 -11.76 -1.68
CA ASN A 225 9.77 -12.82 -1.04
C ASN A 225 11.19 -12.74 -1.60
N VAL A 226 11.98 -11.82 -1.05
CA VAL A 226 13.26 -11.43 -1.62
C VAL A 226 14.33 -12.46 -1.31
N THR A 227 15.06 -12.87 -2.34
CA THR A 227 16.19 -13.80 -2.26
C THR A 227 17.39 -13.25 -3.03
N SER A 228 18.59 -13.70 -2.65
CA SER A 228 19.83 -13.38 -3.37
C SER A 228 20.24 -14.57 -4.26
N PRO A 229 20.37 -14.38 -5.59
CA PRO A 229 20.89 -15.43 -6.47
C PRO A 229 22.30 -15.91 -6.12
N GLU A 230 23.10 -15.06 -5.47
CA GLU A 230 24.46 -15.42 -5.03
C GLU A 230 24.48 -16.20 -3.70
N ARG A 231 23.35 -16.29 -3.00
CA ARG A 231 23.20 -17.03 -1.73
C ARG A 231 22.02 -18.00 -1.78
N PRO A 232 22.05 -18.99 -2.69
CA PRO A 232 20.99 -19.98 -2.78
C PRO A 232 20.97 -20.82 -1.49
N GLY A 233 19.94 -20.62 -0.65
CA GLY A 233 19.77 -21.33 0.62
C GLY A 233 19.51 -20.42 1.82
N GLU A 234 19.79 -19.12 1.73
CA GLU A 234 19.27 -18.17 2.73
C GLU A 234 17.73 -18.10 2.63
N PRO A 235 17.01 -18.07 3.77
CA PRO A 235 15.56 -17.88 3.76
C PRO A 235 15.16 -16.58 3.05
N ALA A 236 14.07 -16.64 2.29
CA ALA A 236 13.53 -15.46 1.65
C ALA A 236 13.14 -14.41 2.71
N VAL A 237 13.49 -13.16 2.45
CA VAL A 237 13.07 -12.02 3.26
C VAL A 237 11.74 -11.53 2.74
N ARG A 238 10.70 -11.65 3.56
CA ARG A 238 9.37 -11.16 3.20
C ARG A 238 9.24 -9.66 3.48
N MET A 239 8.58 -8.94 2.59
CA MET A 239 8.38 -7.50 2.70
C MET A 239 7.08 -7.08 2.00
N ASP A 240 6.09 -6.69 2.80
CA ASP A 240 4.79 -6.19 2.33
C ASP A 240 4.51 -4.87 3.10
N ALA A 241 4.63 -3.71 2.44
CA ALA A 241 4.67 -2.37 3.05
C ALA A 241 5.88 -2.15 3.96
N ALA A 242 6.98 -1.60 3.44
CA ALA A 242 8.17 -1.39 4.25
C ALA A 242 9.21 -0.44 3.63
N VAL A 243 10.16 -0.04 4.47
CA VAL A 243 11.50 0.37 4.05
C VAL A 243 12.44 -0.82 4.27
N ALA A 244 13.17 -1.19 3.23
CA ALA A 244 14.25 -2.17 3.32
C ALA A 244 15.58 -1.53 2.96
N ARG A 245 16.66 -2.23 3.33
CA ARG A 245 18.02 -1.85 2.93
C ARG A 245 18.84 -3.04 2.47
N TYR A 246 19.79 -2.76 1.60
CA TYR A 246 20.75 -3.71 1.07
C TYR A 246 22.17 -3.24 1.39
N ASN A 247 22.88 -4.05 2.17
CA ASN A 247 24.30 -3.84 2.42
C ASN A 247 25.09 -4.41 1.23
N VAL A 248 25.55 -3.53 0.34
CA VAL A 248 26.28 -3.91 -0.88
C VAL A 248 27.56 -4.70 -0.58
N GLN A 249 28.25 -4.34 0.50
CA GLN A 249 29.52 -4.93 0.89
C GLN A 249 29.36 -6.34 1.46
N ARG A 250 28.37 -6.52 2.35
CA ARG A 250 28.04 -7.80 2.99
C ARG A 250 27.03 -8.62 2.20
N LYS A 251 26.53 -8.09 1.08
CA LYS A 251 25.47 -8.67 0.24
C LYS A 251 24.27 -9.18 1.05
N LYS A 252 23.83 -8.39 2.03
CA LYS A 252 22.75 -8.74 2.96
C LYS A 252 21.56 -7.81 2.74
N PHE A 253 20.39 -8.39 2.52
CA PHE A 253 19.12 -7.68 2.43
C PHE A 253 18.36 -7.83 3.75
N GLU A 254 17.77 -6.74 4.25
CA GLU A 254 16.90 -6.79 5.42
C GLU A 254 15.83 -5.70 5.38
N VAL A 255 14.70 -5.96 6.05
CA VAL A 255 13.70 -4.94 6.31
C VAL A 255 14.21 -4.04 7.42
N PHE A 256 14.28 -2.74 7.14
CA PHE A 256 14.71 -1.73 8.09
C PHE A 256 13.56 -1.35 9.04
N ALA A 257 12.35 -1.19 8.51
CA ALA A 257 11.11 -0.95 9.26
C ALA A 257 9.88 -1.41 8.45
N ASP A 258 8.87 -1.96 9.11
CA ASP A 258 7.66 -2.58 8.52
C ASP A 258 6.43 -1.69 8.73
N GLY A 259 5.50 -1.65 7.78
CA GLY A 259 4.19 -1.00 7.91
C GLY A 259 3.90 0.03 6.81
N THR A 260 2.96 0.93 7.06
CA THR A 260 2.47 1.97 6.13
C THR A 260 1.55 1.45 5.00
N SER A 261 1.67 1.95 3.78
CA SER A 261 0.76 1.66 2.67
C SER A 261 1.56 1.48 1.38
N ASN A 262 1.51 2.46 0.48
CA ASN A 262 2.34 2.59 -0.70
C ASN A 262 3.36 3.72 -0.46
N PRO A 263 4.53 3.39 0.08
CA PRO A 263 5.59 4.37 0.30
C PRO A 263 6.27 4.77 -1.01
N TRP A 264 6.45 6.07 -1.20
CA TRP A 264 7.09 6.68 -2.38
C TRP A 264 8.37 7.43 -2.01
N GLY A 265 9.31 6.68 -1.43
CA GLY A 265 10.62 7.21 -1.03
C GLY A 265 10.84 7.30 0.47
N VAL A 266 12.12 7.44 0.80
CA VAL A 266 12.64 7.64 2.14
C VAL A 266 13.79 8.65 2.06
N ASP A 267 13.88 9.59 3.00
CA ASP A 267 15.01 10.50 3.10
C ASP A 267 15.39 10.76 4.56
N PHE A 268 16.57 11.32 4.77
CA PHE A 268 17.19 11.45 6.07
C PHE A 268 17.40 12.92 6.47
N ASP A 269 17.10 13.24 7.72
CA ASP A 269 17.46 14.54 8.27
C ASP A 269 18.98 14.68 8.52
N ARG A 270 19.39 15.85 9.01
CA ARG A 270 20.80 16.14 9.32
C ARG A 270 21.40 15.27 10.43
N ALA A 271 20.56 14.60 11.23
CA ALA A 271 20.95 13.67 12.28
C ALA A 271 20.91 12.20 11.82
N GLY A 272 20.46 11.94 10.59
CA GLY A 272 20.34 10.59 10.03
C GLY A 272 19.08 9.84 10.46
N ASN A 273 18.03 10.53 10.94
CA ASN A 273 16.72 9.94 11.16
C ASN A 273 16.00 9.75 9.83
N ALA A 274 15.35 8.60 9.63
CA ALA A 274 14.68 8.27 8.36
C ALA A 274 13.21 8.71 8.38
N PHE A 275 12.77 9.38 7.32
CA PHE A 275 11.38 9.79 7.11
C PHE A 275 10.85 9.20 5.81
N LEU A 276 9.57 8.87 5.81
CA LEU A 276 8.90 8.24 4.69
C LEU A 276 7.56 8.89 4.43
N SER A 277 7.25 9.08 3.14
CA SER A 277 5.97 9.54 2.65
C SER A 277 5.12 8.37 2.17
N ALA A 278 3.87 8.30 2.60
CA ALA A 278 2.97 7.21 2.26
C ALA A 278 1.68 7.74 1.62
N CYS A 279 1.19 7.05 0.59
CA CYS A 279 -0.07 7.36 -0.09
C CYS A 279 -1.27 6.73 0.67
N VAL A 280 -2.50 7.18 0.42
CA VAL A 280 -3.77 6.64 0.98
C VAL A 280 -4.02 6.87 2.48
N ILE A 281 -3.04 6.59 3.34
CA ILE A 281 -3.10 6.81 4.80
C ILE A 281 -2.45 8.16 5.16
N ASP A 282 -2.17 8.39 6.44
CA ASP A 282 -1.40 9.55 6.89
C ASP A 282 -0.08 9.67 6.12
N HIS A 283 0.29 10.90 5.77
CA HIS A 283 1.30 11.13 4.73
C HIS A 283 2.74 11.01 5.20
N MET A 284 3.01 10.99 6.51
CA MET A 284 4.37 11.07 7.04
C MET A 284 4.64 10.14 8.23
N PHE A 285 5.78 9.46 8.17
CA PHE A 285 6.27 8.55 9.21
C PHE A 285 7.74 8.83 9.54
N HIS A 286 8.10 8.78 10.82
CA HIS A 286 9.49 8.63 11.25
C HIS A 286 9.80 7.14 11.36
N MET A 287 10.61 6.62 10.44
CA MET A 287 10.94 5.19 10.34
C MET A 287 12.12 4.86 11.25
N ALA A 288 11.85 4.58 12.52
CA ALA A 288 12.86 4.06 13.44
C ALA A 288 13.33 2.63 13.05
N PRO A 289 14.63 2.29 13.18
CA PRO A 289 15.16 0.98 12.80
C PRO A 289 14.58 -0.14 13.67
N GLY A 290 13.90 -1.10 13.05
CA GLY A 290 13.17 -2.17 13.74
C GLY A 290 11.75 -1.81 14.15
N GLY A 291 11.27 -0.61 13.80
CA GLY A 291 9.90 -0.18 14.04
C GLY A 291 8.89 -0.91 13.17
N ILE A 292 7.72 -1.17 13.74
CA ILE A 292 6.56 -1.74 13.05
C ILE A 292 5.40 -0.75 13.17
N TYR A 293 4.92 -0.24 12.04
CA TYR A 293 3.99 0.89 11.95
C TYR A 293 2.58 0.45 11.56
N VAL A 294 1.61 1.31 11.88
CA VAL A 294 0.24 1.18 11.37
C VAL A 294 0.26 1.07 9.85
N ARG A 295 -0.60 0.21 9.31
CA ARG A 295 -0.60 -0.14 7.89
C ARG A 295 -1.99 -0.12 7.27
N GLN A 296 -2.06 0.17 5.97
CA GLN A 296 -3.33 0.26 5.24
C GLN A 296 -4.06 -1.08 5.22
N GLY A 297 -3.34 -2.20 5.09
CA GLY A 297 -3.94 -3.53 4.99
C GLY A 297 -2.96 -4.64 5.36
N GLY A 298 -3.51 -5.80 5.70
CA GLY A 298 -2.75 -6.98 6.14
C GLY A 298 -2.18 -6.86 7.55
N GLN A 299 -1.43 -7.90 7.95
CA GLN A 299 -0.77 -7.99 9.26
C GLN A 299 0.75 -7.77 9.15
N PRO A 300 1.41 -7.22 10.19
CA PRO A 300 2.86 -7.17 10.27
C PRO A 300 3.50 -8.56 10.14
N MET A 301 4.70 -8.60 9.56
CA MET A 301 5.45 -9.85 9.42
C MET A 301 5.88 -10.45 10.77
N PHE A 302 6.15 -9.58 11.75
CA PHE A 302 6.45 -9.98 13.12
C PHE A 302 5.24 -9.74 14.04
N PRO A 303 4.46 -10.78 14.38
CA PRO A 303 3.20 -10.62 15.12
C PRO A 303 3.41 -10.37 16.63
N TYR A 304 4.62 -10.58 17.14
CA TYR A 304 4.93 -10.51 18.57
C TYR A 304 5.35 -9.10 19.03
N ALA A 305 5.22 -8.06 18.19
CA ALA A 305 5.41 -6.68 18.64
C ALA A 305 4.26 -6.20 19.56
N TYR A 306 3.08 -6.80 19.42
CA TYR A 306 1.84 -6.53 20.16
C TYR A 306 1.32 -5.08 20.12
N GLN A 307 2.03 -4.17 19.45
CA GLN A 307 1.69 -2.77 19.28
C GLN A 307 2.41 -2.22 18.05
N MET A 308 1.66 -1.55 17.17
CA MET A 308 2.19 -0.82 16.03
C MET A 308 2.41 0.65 16.39
N LEU A 309 3.43 1.27 15.80
CA LEU A 309 3.74 2.69 15.92
C LEU A 309 2.85 3.52 14.99
N PRO A 310 2.38 4.71 15.43
CA PRO A 310 1.54 5.57 14.61
C PRO A 310 2.35 6.34 13.55
N SER A 311 1.64 7.05 12.67
CA SER A 311 2.20 8.16 11.88
C SER A 311 2.65 9.31 12.80
N ILE A 312 3.34 10.30 12.23
CA ILE A 312 3.81 11.48 13.00
C ILE A 312 3.02 12.75 12.69
N VAL A 313 1.95 12.68 11.89
CA VAL A 313 1.23 13.85 11.40
C VAL A 313 0.22 14.37 12.43
N ASP A 314 -0.02 15.68 12.42
CA ASP A 314 -1.12 16.33 13.13
C ASP A 314 -2.15 17.01 12.20
N HIS A 315 -1.97 16.81 10.91
CA HIS A 315 -2.79 17.33 9.83
C HIS A 315 -2.75 16.37 8.66
N ARG A 316 -3.60 16.61 7.65
CA ARG A 316 -3.56 15.92 6.37
C ARG A 316 -3.55 16.97 5.27
N HIS A 317 -2.75 16.78 4.23
CA HIS A 317 -2.87 17.61 3.03
C HIS A 317 -4.10 17.19 2.22
N LYS A 318 -4.50 18.06 1.30
CA LYS A 318 -5.64 17.81 0.42
C LYS A 318 -5.34 16.62 -0.49
N MET A 319 -6.17 15.59 -0.40
CA MET A 319 -6.12 14.36 -1.21
C MET A 319 -4.85 13.51 -0.96
N ALA A 320 -5.03 12.20 -0.79
CA ALA A 320 -3.96 11.33 -0.28
C ALA A 320 -3.19 10.59 -1.40
N ALA A 321 -2.54 11.32 -2.32
CA ALA A 321 -1.69 10.75 -3.39
C ALA A 321 -0.27 11.33 -3.38
N TYR A 322 0.44 11.04 -2.29
CA TYR A 322 1.78 11.53 -2.02
C TYR A 322 2.84 10.75 -2.80
N ALA A 323 3.81 11.46 -3.39
CA ALA A 323 4.95 10.87 -4.08
C ALA A 323 6.22 11.70 -3.93
N GLY A 324 7.33 11.00 -3.72
CA GLY A 324 8.61 11.61 -3.43
C GLY A 324 8.67 12.20 -2.02
N ILE A 325 9.88 12.26 -1.49
CA ILE A 325 10.19 12.89 -0.22
C ILE A 325 11.59 13.46 -0.24
N GLN A 326 11.75 14.69 0.26
CA GLN A 326 13.07 15.31 0.41
C GLN A 326 13.11 16.19 1.67
N VAL A 327 14.02 15.88 2.60
CA VAL A 327 14.37 16.81 3.68
C VAL A 327 15.33 17.85 3.10
N TYR A 328 14.96 19.13 3.09
CA TYR A 328 15.79 20.14 2.45
C TYR A 328 17.03 20.47 3.29
N LEU A 329 18.19 20.02 2.83
CA LEU A 329 19.50 20.26 3.44
C LEU A 329 20.49 20.90 2.43
N GLY A 330 19.95 21.66 1.47
CA GLY A 330 20.72 22.50 0.56
C GLY A 330 21.13 23.82 1.19
N ASP A 331 22.06 24.52 0.56
CA ASP A 331 22.64 25.79 1.03
C ASP A 331 22.26 27.00 0.16
N GLN A 332 21.37 26.81 -0.83
CA GLN A 332 20.93 27.88 -1.73
C GLN A 332 19.76 28.69 -1.16
N TRP A 333 18.87 28.05 -0.38
CA TRP A 333 17.64 28.68 0.09
C TRP A 333 17.79 29.33 1.47
N PRO A 334 16.88 30.24 1.85
CA PRO A 334 16.82 30.80 3.20
C PRO A 334 16.76 29.73 4.30
N ALA A 335 17.39 30.03 5.44
CA ALA A 335 17.55 29.11 6.56
C ALA A 335 16.23 28.56 7.13
N GLU A 336 15.12 29.27 6.98
CA GLU A 336 13.80 28.83 7.45
C GLU A 336 13.29 27.57 6.76
N HIS A 337 13.76 27.24 5.55
CA HIS A 337 13.39 25.98 4.87
C HIS A 337 14.36 24.84 5.18
N TYR A 338 15.52 25.13 5.77
CA TYR A 338 16.51 24.12 6.12
C TYR A 338 15.96 23.15 7.17
N GLY A 339 16.02 21.84 6.88
CA GLY A 339 15.50 20.78 7.75
C GLY A 339 13.98 20.55 7.69
N THR A 340 13.26 21.31 6.86
CA THR A 340 11.84 21.02 6.55
C THR A 340 11.73 19.94 5.47
N ILE A 341 10.56 19.30 5.36
CA ILE A 341 10.35 18.17 4.46
C ILE A 341 9.37 18.51 3.35
N PHE A 342 9.69 18.07 2.14
CA PHE A 342 8.91 18.30 0.93
C PHE A 342 8.36 16.98 0.40
N CYS A 343 7.11 17.00 -0.04
CA CYS A 343 6.44 15.84 -0.62
C CYS A 343 5.54 16.27 -1.79
N GLY A 344 5.66 15.59 -2.92
CA GLY A 344 4.76 15.80 -4.05
C GLY A 344 3.38 15.21 -3.81
N ASN A 345 2.36 15.79 -4.45
CA ASN A 345 0.98 15.29 -4.42
C ASN A 345 0.38 15.29 -5.82
N LEU A 346 0.12 14.10 -6.34
CA LEU A 346 -0.38 13.87 -7.70
C LEU A 346 -1.82 14.37 -7.85
N HIS A 347 -2.64 14.25 -6.81
CA HIS A 347 -4.04 14.66 -6.85
C HIS A 347 -4.23 16.17 -6.65
N ASP A 348 -3.32 16.84 -5.93
CA ASP A 348 -3.39 18.29 -5.73
C ASP A 348 -2.50 19.09 -6.70
N ASN A 349 -1.78 18.40 -7.60
CA ASN A 349 -0.81 18.99 -8.55
C ASN A 349 0.14 19.98 -7.84
N ALA A 350 0.68 19.55 -6.70
CA ALA A 350 1.39 20.41 -5.77
C ALA A 350 2.59 19.71 -5.11
N VAL A 351 3.50 20.51 -4.57
CA VAL A 351 4.53 20.04 -3.62
C VAL A 351 4.27 20.73 -2.29
N HIS A 352 4.01 19.95 -1.25
CA HIS A 352 3.74 20.42 0.10
C HIS A 352 5.02 20.49 0.93
N GLN A 353 5.03 21.35 1.94
CA GLN A 353 6.10 21.50 2.90
C GLN A 353 5.59 21.34 4.33
N ASP A 354 6.28 20.52 5.11
CA ASP A 354 6.02 20.26 6.52
C ASP A 354 7.24 20.61 7.39
N THR A 355 6.98 20.93 8.66
CA THR A 355 8.00 21.12 9.69
C THR A 355 8.05 19.90 10.62
N LEU A 356 9.26 19.40 10.88
CA LEU A 356 9.51 18.32 11.81
C LEU A 356 9.90 18.89 13.17
N THR A 357 9.21 18.49 14.22
CA THR A 357 9.50 18.89 15.61
C THR A 357 9.77 17.65 16.48
N PRO A 358 10.87 17.60 17.25
CA PRO A 358 11.15 16.47 18.14
C PRO A 358 10.02 16.26 19.18
N ASN A 359 9.71 14.99 19.46
CA ASN A 359 8.72 14.57 20.45
C ASN A 359 9.16 13.24 21.08
N GLY A 360 9.79 13.29 22.27
CA GLY A 360 10.43 12.12 22.87
C GLY A 360 11.56 11.58 21.97
N SER A 361 11.56 10.27 21.71
CA SER A 361 12.49 9.65 20.76
C SER A 361 11.97 9.63 19.31
N THR A 362 10.92 10.38 19.00
CA THR A 362 10.32 10.50 17.66
C THR A 362 10.05 11.96 17.30
N PHE A 363 9.23 12.20 16.29
CA PHE A 363 8.91 13.52 15.76
C PHE A 363 7.40 13.73 15.64
N LYS A 364 7.03 14.99 15.41
CA LYS A 364 5.72 15.43 14.95
C LYS A 364 5.90 16.24 13.66
N SER A 365 5.10 15.95 12.64
CA SER A 365 5.07 16.64 11.35
C SER A 365 3.87 17.58 11.30
N SER A 366 4.13 18.87 11.15
CA SER A 366 3.12 19.92 11.12
C SER A 366 3.14 20.69 9.80
N PHE A 367 1.96 21.07 9.32
CA PHE A 367 1.78 21.81 8.08
C PHE A 367 2.61 23.10 8.12
N LYS A 368 3.37 23.37 7.05
CA LYS A 368 4.03 24.67 6.88
C LYS A 368 3.37 25.47 5.76
N GLN A 369 3.34 24.93 4.55
CA GLN A 369 2.71 25.58 3.39
C GLN A 369 2.60 24.64 2.19
N ASP A 370 1.77 25.02 1.21
CA ASP A 370 1.82 24.46 -0.14
C ASP A 370 2.91 25.20 -0.93
N PHE A 371 4.09 24.59 -1.05
CA PHE A 371 5.27 25.26 -1.56
C PHE A 371 5.24 25.48 -3.07
N ILE A 372 4.70 24.52 -3.83
CA ILE A 372 4.51 24.64 -5.28
C ILE A 372 3.06 24.31 -5.58
N ARG A 373 2.37 25.17 -6.32
CA ARG A 373 1.09 24.86 -6.95
C ARG A 373 1.20 25.07 -8.46
N ALA A 374 1.00 24.02 -9.25
CA ALA A 374 1.15 24.09 -10.71
C ALA A 374 0.03 24.85 -11.40
N ASN A 375 -1.18 24.84 -10.81
CA ASN A 375 -2.40 25.36 -11.45
C ASN A 375 -2.63 24.73 -12.84
N ASP A 376 -2.26 23.46 -12.97
CA ASP A 376 -2.34 22.61 -14.15
C ASP A 376 -2.66 21.18 -13.69
N GLY A 377 -3.66 20.55 -14.30
CA GLY A 377 -4.10 19.20 -13.97
C GLY A 377 -3.16 18.09 -14.43
N TRP A 378 -2.13 18.41 -15.23
CA TRP A 378 -1.16 17.44 -15.76
C TRP A 378 0.09 17.27 -14.88
N PHE A 379 0.39 18.24 -14.01
CA PHE A 379 1.61 18.24 -13.21
C PHE A 379 1.60 17.12 -12.15
N MET A 380 2.56 16.20 -12.22
CA MET A 380 2.63 15.03 -11.34
C MET A 380 4.03 14.94 -10.72
N PRO A 381 4.25 15.58 -9.56
CA PRO A 381 5.57 15.63 -8.92
C PRO A 381 5.88 14.31 -8.22
N VAL A 382 6.57 13.40 -8.91
CA VAL A 382 6.81 12.03 -8.42
C VAL A 382 8.11 11.86 -7.64
N SER A 383 9.08 12.76 -7.80
CA SER A 383 10.35 12.74 -7.07
C SER A 383 10.88 14.14 -6.81
N GLN A 384 11.48 14.35 -5.64
CA GLN A 384 12.15 15.60 -5.27
C GLN A 384 13.55 15.29 -4.74
N GLN A 385 14.57 16.06 -5.15
CA GLN A 385 15.95 15.90 -4.64
C GLN A 385 16.67 17.22 -4.47
N VAL A 386 17.58 17.30 -3.48
CA VAL A 386 18.56 18.40 -3.43
C VAL A 386 19.69 18.13 -4.42
N GLY A 387 19.94 19.09 -5.31
CA GLY A 387 20.95 19.00 -6.37
C GLY A 387 22.35 19.50 -5.98
N PRO A 388 23.32 19.43 -6.92
CA PRO A 388 24.69 19.87 -6.69
C PRO A 388 24.84 21.37 -6.35
N ASP A 389 23.90 22.18 -6.83
CA ASP A 389 23.78 23.61 -6.60
C ASP A 389 23.03 23.99 -5.31
N GLY A 390 22.55 23.00 -4.56
CA GLY A 390 21.78 23.21 -3.33
C GLY A 390 20.31 23.58 -3.56
N ALA A 391 19.82 23.60 -4.80
CA ALA A 391 18.41 23.81 -5.11
C ALA A 391 17.57 22.54 -4.88
N LEU A 392 16.24 22.70 -4.80
CA LEU A 392 15.31 21.58 -4.90
C LEU A 392 15.00 21.31 -6.38
N TRP A 393 15.14 20.06 -6.79
CA TRP A 393 14.82 19.56 -8.12
C TRP A 393 13.56 18.73 -8.04
N VAL A 394 12.64 18.92 -8.98
CA VAL A 394 11.33 18.26 -9.01
C VAL A 394 11.17 17.54 -10.34
N MET A 395 10.92 16.24 -10.25
CA MET A 395 10.60 15.39 -11.38
C MET A 395 9.09 15.37 -11.59
N ASP A 396 8.68 15.76 -12.79
CA ASP A 396 7.30 15.86 -13.20
C ASP A 396 7.02 14.84 -14.30
N TRP A 397 6.23 13.82 -13.96
CA TRP A 397 5.82 12.78 -14.90
C TRP A 397 5.01 13.35 -16.07
N TYR A 398 4.24 14.41 -15.81
CA TYR A 398 3.37 15.14 -16.73
C TYR A 398 2.38 14.27 -17.53
N ASP A 399 1.24 13.92 -16.93
CA ASP A 399 0.19 13.10 -17.55
C ASP A 399 -1.20 13.53 -17.06
N LYS A 400 -2.21 13.35 -17.90
CA LYS A 400 -3.61 13.59 -17.56
C LYS A 400 -4.20 12.57 -16.59
N TYR A 401 -3.56 11.42 -16.35
CA TYR A 401 -4.04 10.36 -15.47
C TYR A 401 -3.36 10.42 -14.10
N PRO A 402 -3.95 11.13 -13.11
CA PRO A 402 -3.30 11.32 -11.81
C PRO A 402 -3.29 10.06 -10.93
N CYS A 403 -3.94 8.97 -11.36
CA CYS A 403 -4.08 7.74 -10.58
C CYS A 403 -3.98 6.49 -11.47
N TYR A 404 -3.44 5.40 -10.90
CA TYR A 404 -3.20 4.17 -11.65
C TYR A 404 -4.47 3.49 -12.16
N GLN A 405 -5.61 3.70 -11.50
CA GLN A 405 -6.90 3.17 -11.93
C GLN A 405 -7.32 3.77 -13.28
N ASN A 406 -7.04 5.07 -13.50
CA ASN A 406 -7.27 5.72 -14.79
C ASN A 406 -6.37 5.12 -15.86
N ALA A 407 -5.08 5.00 -15.56
CA ALA A 407 -4.10 4.39 -16.46
C ALA A 407 -4.43 2.92 -16.77
N ARG A 408 -4.96 2.16 -15.80
CA ARG A 408 -5.35 0.76 -16.00
C ARG A 408 -6.66 0.62 -16.77
N ALA A 409 -7.61 1.53 -16.56
CA ALA A 409 -8.88 1.58 -17.28
C ALA A 409 -8.68 1.97 -18.75
N ASP A 410 -7.74 2.87 -19.03
CA ASP A 410 -7.33 3.27 -20.37
C ASP A 410 -5.80 3.30 -20.52
N PRO A 411 -5.13 2.15 -20.70
CA PRO A 411 -3.67 2.10 -20.83
C PRO A 411 -3.14 2.79 -22.08
N ALA A 412 -3.98 2.91 -23.11
CA ALA A 412 -3.64 3.59 -24.36
C ALA A 412 -3.64 5.11 -24.19
N GLY A 413 -4.45 5.63 -23.26
CA GLY A 413 -4.50 7.05 -22.96
C GLY A 413 -3.39 7.58 -22.04
N VAL A 414 -2.58 6.71 -21.42
CA VAL A 414 -1.38 7.12 -20.68
C VAL A 414 -0.45 7.87 -21.64
N ASP A 415 -0.06 9.07 -21.25
CA ASP A 415 0.81 9.90 -22.06
C ASP A 415 2.21 9.30 -22.13
N ARG A 416 2.82 9.31 -23.31
CA ARG A 416 4.18 8.78 -23.54
C ARG A 416 5.10 9.74 -24.26
N GLU A 417 4.68 10.99 -24.33
CA GLU A 417 5.31 12.03 -25.15
C GLU A 417 5.83 13.17 -24.29
N HIS A 418 5.37 13.31 -23.04
CA HIS A 418 5.72 14.41 -22.16
C HIS A 418 6.43 13.94 -20.89
N GLY A 419 7.18 14.86 -20.29
CA GLY A 419 7.88 14.64 -19.04
C GLY A 419 8.87 15.77 -18.79
N ARG A 420 9.03 16.19 -17.54
CA ARG A 420 9.77 17.42 -17.22
C ARG A 420 10.63 17.30 -15.98
N ILE A 421 11.76 18.00 -16.00
CA ILE A 421 12.61 18.23 -14.84
C ILE A 421 12.61 19.71 -14.54
N TRP A 422 12.14 20.06 -13.35
CA TRP A 422 12.08 21.43 -12.85
C TRP A 422 13.14 21.65 -11.78
N ARG A 423 13.70 22.86 -11.73
CA ARG A 423 14.62 23.33 -10.69
C ARG A 423 14.01 24.53 -9.97
N VAL A 424 13.93 24.47 -8.65
CA VAL A 424 13.39 25.55 -7.82
C VAL A 424 14.54 26.29 -7.16
N VAL A 425 14.78 27.52 -7.64
CA VAL A 425 15.89 28.37 -7.21
C VAL A 425 15.40 29.55 -6.39
N HIS A 426 16.26 30.04 -5.49
CA HIS A 426 16.00 31.26 -4.74
C HIS A 426 16.75 32.44 -5.36
N THR A 427 16.01 33.44 -5.85
CA THR A 427 16.54 34.66 -6.47
C THR A 427 16.32 35.92 -5.61
N GLY A 428 15.60 35.80 -4.50
CA GLY A 428 15.27 36.93 -3.63
C GLY A 428 14.51 38.01 -4.41
N ASN A 429 15.00 39.24 -4.36
CA ASN A 429 14.40 40.35 -5.10
C ASN A 429 14.90 40.48 -6.56
N GLU A 430 15.89 39.68 -6.96
CA GLU A 430 16.55 39.75 -8.27
C GLU A 430 15.96 38.72 -9.26
N LYS A 431 14.72 38.93 -9.70
CA LYS A 431 14.06 37.99 -10.62
C LYS A 431 14.90 37.72 -11.88
N GLY A 432 15.03 36.45 -12.26
CA GLY A 432 15.80 36.02 -13.43
C GLY A 432 17.32 35.94 -13.21
N LYS A 433 17.81 36.17 -11.98
CA LYS A 433 19.23 36.01 -11.63
C LYS A 433 19.78 34.68 -12.12
N ALA A 434 20.92 34.68 -12.81
CA ALA A 434 21.59 33.45 -13.22
C ALA A 434 21.99 32.63 -11.98
N VAL A 435 21.56 31.37 -11.94
CA VAL A 435 21.89 30.42 -10.88
C VAL A 435 22.36 29.13 -11.56
N PRO A 436 23.66 28.79 -11.50
CA PRO A 436 24.19 27.64 -12.20
C PRO A 436 23.63 26.34 -11.62
N SER A 437 23.48 25.31 -12.45
CA SER A 437 23.00 23.97 -12.05
C SER A 437 23.98 23.19 -11.15
N ARG A 438 25.22 23.66 -11.06
CA ARG A 438 26.30 23.08 -10.24
C ARG A 438 27.37 24.14 -9.91
N PRO A 439 28.19 23.93 -8.86
CA PRO A 439 29.18 24.92 -8.43
C PRO A 439 30.28 25.25 -9.46
N SER A 440 30.65 24.30 -10.31
CA SER A 440 31.57 24.52 -11.43
C SER A 440 31.24 23.61 -12.61
N ARG A 441 31.51 24.07 -13.84
CA ARG A 441 31.30 23.31 -15.07
C ARG A 441 32.19 22.06 -15.17
N ASP A 442 33.39 22.15 -14.61
CA ASP A 442 34.41 21.08 -14.59
C ASP A 442 34.40 20.25 -13.29
N MET A 443 33.37 20.42 -12.45
CA MET A 443 33.22 19.67 -11.20
C MET A 443 33.28 18.16 -11.47
N ASP A 444 34.16 17.48 -10.75
CA ASP A 444 34.35 16.04 -10.83
C ASP A 444 34.96 15.52 -9.52
N PHE A 445 34.14 14.94 -8.64
CA PHE A 445 34.63 14.39 -7.37
C PHE A 445 35.57 13.21 -7.56
N GLY A 446 35.48 12.51 -8.69
CA GLY A 446 36.38 11.41 -9.04
C GLY A 446 37.84 11.87 -9.12
N LYS A 447 38.09 13.15 -9.45
CA LYS A 447 39.43 13.75 -9.57
C LYS A 447 39.97 14.39 -8.30
N LEU A 448 39.15 14.61 -7.28
CA LEU A 448 39.58 15.23 -6.02
C LEU A 448 40.52 14.30 -5.24
N THR A 449 41.49 14.83 -4.50
CA THR A 449 42.30 14.00 -3.58
C THR A 449 41.47 13.54 -2.39
N SER A 450 41.91 12.50 -1.67
CA SER A 450 41.20 12.07 -0.46
C SER A 450 41.14 13.17 0.61
N ALA A 451 42.17 14.02 0.72
CA ALA A 451 42.17 15.17 1.63
C ALA A 451 41.07 16.19 1.25
N GLN A 452 40.97 16.53 -0.03
CA GLN A 452 39.92 17.42 -0.54
C GLN A 452 38.51 16.83 -0.34
N LEU A 453 38.35 15.51 -0.50
CA LEU A 453 37.07 14.86 -0.23
C LEU A 453 36.71 14.91 1.27
N VAL A 454 37.69 14.74 2.17
CA VAL A 454 37.45 14.90 3.63
C VAL A 454 37.00 16.32 3.96
N GLU A 455 37.57 17.34 3.33
CA GLU A 455 37.11 18.73 3.48
C GLU A 455 35.65 18.90 3.03
N ARG A 456 35.24 18.23 1.93
CA ARG A 456 33.85 18.27 1.44
C ARG A 456 32.84 17.63 2.38
N LEU A 457 33.26 16.78 3.33
CA LEU A 457 32.37 16.26 4.38
C LEU A 457 31.83 17.36 5.32
N ALA A 458 32.45 18.54 5.35
CA ALA A 458 32.00 19.70 6.11
C ALA A 458 31.19 20.72 5.27
N HIS A 459 30.89 20.43 4.00
CA HIS A 459 30.16 21.34 3.14
C HIS A 459 28.71 21.55 3.61
N ALA A 460 28.13 22.74 3.39
CA ALA A 460 26.76 23.07 3.83
C ALA A 460 25.68 22.31 3.03
N ASN A 461 25.80 22.24 1.69
CA ASN A 461 24.98 21.34 0.87
C ASN A 461 25.20 19.85 1.20
N VAL A 462 24.12 19.14 1.56
CA VAL A 462 24.14 17.68 1.81
C VAL A 462 24.59 16.86 0.60
N TRP A 463 24.32 17.32 -0.63
CA TRP A 463 24.73 16.61 -1.84
C TRP A 463 26.25 16.47 -1.90
N GLN A 464 26.98 17.56 -1.59
CA GLN A 464 28.44 17.57 -1.56
C GLN A 464 28.98 16.59 -0.51
N ARG A 465 28.36 16.55 0.68
CA ARG A 465 28.73 15.62 1.76
C ARG A 465 28.51 14.16 1.36
N LYS A 466 27.30 13.82 0.87
CA LYS A 466 26.94 12.47 0.44
C LYS A 466 27.85 12.00 -0.72
N MET A 467 28.15 12.87 -1.67
CA MET A 467 29.04 12.57 -2.79
C MET A 467 30.47 12.28 -2.32
N ALA A 468 31.00 13.12 -1.43
CA ALA A 468 32.32 12.92 -0.84
C ALA A 468 32.41 11.62 -0.04
N GLN A 469 31.41 11.32 0.81
CA GLN A 469 31.34 10.07 1.56
C GLN A 469 31.32 8.86 0.62
N ARG A 470 30.51 8.88 -0.45
CA ARG A 470 30.44 7.80 -1.43
C ARG A 470 31.79 7.55 -2.10
N VAL A 471 32.40 8.58 -2.67
CA VAL A 471 33.67 8.46 -3.40
C VAL A 471 34.81 8.01 -2.47
N LEU A 472 34.87 8.52 -1.23
CA LEU A 472 35.84 8.05 -0.23
C LEU A 472 35.66 6.56 0.08
N SER A 473 34.41 6.13 0.30
CA SER A 473 34.08 4.74 0.62
C SER A 473 34.46 3.80 -0.52
N GLU A 474 34.14 4.15 -1.76
CA GLU A 474 34.47 3.36 -2.95
C GLU A 474 35.97 3.21 -3.16
N ARG A 475 36.73 4.32 -3.00
CA ARG A 475 38.20 4.29 -3.07
C ARG A 475 38.78 3.35 -2.02
N TRP A 476 38.23 3.34 -0.82
CA TRP A 476 38.74 2.50 0.25
C TRP A 476 38.46 1.01 0.02
N ILE A 477 37.22 0.66 -0.33
CA ILE A 477 36.80 -0.73 -0.54
C ILE A 477 37.52 -1.38 -1.73
N SER A 478 37.92 -0.58 -2.73
CA SER A 478 38.70 -1.08 -3.87
C SER A 478 40.12 -1.55 -3.52
N LYS A 479 40.65 -1.21 -2.33
CA LYS A 479 41.96 -1.68 -1.88
C LYS A 479 41.87 -3.14 -1.40
N PRO A 480 42.77 -4.04 -1.84
CA PRO A 480 42.80 -5.40 -1.34
C PRO A 480 43.02 -5.40 0.18
N LEU A 481 42.23 -6.20 0.90
CA LEU A 481 42.44 -6.50 2.32
C LEU A 481 43.75 -7.30 2.45
N THR A 482 44.91 -6.64 2.50
CA THR A 482 46.12 -7.31 2.96
C THR A 482 45.98 -7.52 4.46
N THR A 483 46.03 -8.78 4.85
CA THR A 483 45.87 -9.28 6.21
C THR A 483 46.79 -8.56 7.19
N THR A 484 46.25 -8.25 8.38
CA THR A 484 46.96 -7.74 9.58
C THR A 484 47.53 -6.32 9.46
N GLY A 485 47.12 -5.47 10.40
CA GLY A 485 47.80 -4.20 10.65
C GLY A 485 49.24 -4.50 11.04
N ASP A 486 50.17 -4.23 10.13
CA ASP A 486 51.53 -3.73 10.34
C ASP A 486 52.28 -3.80 8.98
N LEU A 487 52.87 -2.66 8.58
CA LEU A 487 53.93 -2.49 7.56
C LEU A 487 53.70 -3.05 6.14
N LEU A 488 53.36 -2.15 5.20
CA LEU A 488 53.73 -2.32 3.79
C LEU A 488 55.21 -1.91 3.61
N VAL A 489 56.11 -2.89 3.65
CA VAL A 489 57.40 -2.81 2.96
C VAL A 489 57.29 -3.68 1.71
N VAL A 490 57.23 -3.05 0.54
CA VAL A 490 57.48 -3.71 -0.75
C VAL A 490 58.48 -2.86 -1.52
N GLY A 491 59.73 -3.34 -1.60
CA GLY A 491 60.74 -2.97 -2.61
C GLY A 491 61.08 -1.49 -2.78
N THR A 492 62.13 -1.02 -2.09
CA THR A 492 63.06 0.12 -2.38
C THR A 492 62.58 1.43 -3.03
N LYS A 493 61.28 1.68 -3.18
CA LYS A 493 60.71 3.01 -3.41
C LYS A 493 59.53 3.19 -2.47
N ALA A 494 59.72 4.01 -1.44
CA ALA A 494 58.64 4.51 -0.61
C ALA A 494 57.63 5.24 -1.52
N VAL A 495 56.53 4.58 -1.86
CA VAL A 495 55.33 5.30 -2.32
C VAL A 495 54.72 5.87 -1.05
N GLN A 496 54.82 7.19 -0.90
CA GLN A 496 54.11 7.94 0.13
C GLN A 496 52.61 7.74 -0.13
N ILE A 497 52.00 6.79 0.58
CA ILE A 497 50.54 6.62 0.57
C ILE A 497 50.02 7.76 1.43
N ASP A 498 49.38 8.76 0.83
CA ASP A 498 48.60 9.76 1.55
C ASP A 498 47.60 9.01 2.44
N TYR A 499 47.78 9.08 3.76
CA TYR A 499 46.86 8.50 4.75
C TYR A 499 45.76 9.54 5.06
N PRO A 500 44.54 9.43 4.48
CA PRO A 500 43.43 10.30 4.88
C PRO A 500 42.90 10.00 6.29
N ASP A 501 43.36 8.92 6.93
CA ASP A 501 42.97 8.45 8.26
C ASP A 501 43.01 9.58 9.29
N GLN A 502 44.14 10.28 9.41
CA GLN A 502 44.29 11.35 10.40
C GLN A 502 43.35 12.54 10.15
N LEU A 503 43.11 12.90 8.88
CA LEU A 503 42.21 14.00 8.53
C LEU A 503 40.75 13.62 8.78
N LEU A 504 40.37 12.41 8.38
CA LEU A 504 39.02 11.90 8.57
C LEU A 504 38.71 11.66 10.05
N GLU A 505 39.65 11.10 10.81
CA GLU A 505 39.57 10.97 12.27
C GLU A 505 39.46 12.34 12.94
N LYS A 506 40.32 13.30 12.54
CA LYS A 506 40.25 14.67 13.05
C LYS A 506 38.90 15.30 12.75
N MET A 507 38.34 15.09 11.55
CA MET A 507 37.02 15.57 11.18
C MET A 507 35.93 14.92 12.03
N ALA A 508 35.98 13.61 12.27
CA ALA A 508 35.00 12.89 13.09
C ALA A 508 35.02 13.34 14.57
N VAL A 509 36.18 13.75 15.09
CA VAL A 509 36.35 14.14 16.51
C VAL A 509 36.18 15.64 16.74
N SER A 510 36.71 16.46 15.84
CA SER A 510 36.88 17.91 16.03
C SER A 510 36.38 18.75 14.86
N GLY A 511 35.58 18.14 13.97
CA GLY A 511 34.95 18.85 12.87
C GLY A 511 34.10 20.04 13.35
N PRO A 512 34.06 21.13 12.55
CA PRO A 512 33.52 22.42 12.98
C PRO A 512 32.01 22.40 13.27
N THR A 513 31.25 21.54 12.59
CA THR A 513 29.81 21.36 12.81
C THR A 513 29.53 19.93 13.28
N PHE A 514 28.37 19.68 13.89
CA PHE A 514 28.06 18.31 14.29
C PHE A 514 27.83 17.41 13.07
N GLU A 515 27.34 17.96 11.96
CA GLU A 515 27.14 17.21 10.71
C GLU A 515 28.45 16.83 10.07
N SER A 516 29.48 17.67 10.15
CA SER A 516 30.80 17.30 9.64
C SER A 516 31.39 16.16 10.46
N ARG A 517 31.26 16.22 11.80
CA ARG A 517 31.68 15.12 12.71
C ARG A 517 30.90 13.84 12.42
N LEU A 518 29.60 13.96 12.24
CA LEU A 518 28.70 12.83 12.01
C LEU A 518 28.92 12.19 10.64
N THR A 519 29.03 13.00 9.58
CA THR A 519 29.33 12.51 8.22
C THR A 519 30.71 11.85 8.16
N ALA A 520 31.71 12.39 8.86
CA ALA A 520 33.02 11.75 8.98
C ALA A 520 32.95 10.42 9.76
N LEU A 521 32.17 10.34 10.85
CA LEU A 521 31.95 9.11 11.59
C LEU A 521 31.28 8.02 10.71
N TRP A 522 30.28 8.40 9.92
CA TRP A 522 29.65 7.52 8.94
C TRP A 522 30.63 7.09 7.84
N THR A 523 31.46 8.00 7.36
CA THR A 523 32.48 7.69 6.36
C THR A 523 33.51 6.70 6.91
N LEU A 524 33.95 6.85 8.16
CA LEU A 524 34.81 5.87 8.85
C LEU A 524 34.15 4.48 8.88
N HIS A 525 32.84 4.42 9.13
CA HIS A 525 32.09 3.17 9.10
C HIS A 525 32.05 2.54 7.70
N SER A 526 31.67 3.32 6.68
CA SER A 526 31.57 2.86 5.29
C SER A 526 32.92 2.40 4.72
N CYS A 527 34.02 3.04 5.14
CA CYS A 527 35.40 2.65 4.85
C CYS A 527 35.91 1.47 5.69
N ARG A 528 35.12 0.88 6.60
CA ARG A 528 35.58 -0.19 7.52
C ARG A 528 36.77 0.21 8.42
N TYR A 529 36.93 1.50 8.69
CA TYR A 529 38.02 2.04 9.52
C TYR A 529 37.54 2.50 10.91
N LEU A 530 36.23 2.42 11.18
CA LEU A 530 35.68 2.71 12.49
C LEU A 530 36.17 1.71 13.56
N ASN A 531 36.72 2.23 14.66
CA ASN A 531 37.21 1.46 15.81
C ASN A 531 36.59 2.00 17.12
N ILE A 532 36.89 1.33 18.24
CA ILE A 532 36.31 1.67 19.54
C ILE A 532 36.73 3.05 20.05
N SER A 533 37.95 3.52 19.78
CA SER A 533 38.41 4.87 20.19
C SER A 533 37.59 5.97 19.51
N HIS A 534 37.23 5.77 18.23
CA HIS A 534 36.32 6.69 17.52
C HIS A 534 34.94 6.73 18.17
N LEU A 535 34.40 5.55 18.51
CA LEU A 535 33.09 5.43 19.15
C LEU A 535 33.08 6.02 20.57
N GLU A 536 34.13 5.83 21.36
CA GLU A 536 34.25 6.41 22.71
C GLU A 536 34.23 7.94 22.70
N LYS A 537 34.90 8.55 21.72
CA LYS A 537 34.90 10.00 21.48
C LYS A 537 33.51 10.47 21.02
N ALA A 538 32.92 9.80 20.03
CA ALA A 538 31.58 10.13 19.53
C ALA A 538 30.50 10.02 20.62
N ALA A 539 30.60 9.01 21.48
CA ALA A 539 29.71 8.81 22.62
C ALA A 539 29.92 9.83 23.77
N GLY A 540 30.99 10.62 23.72
CA GLY A 540 31.22 11.77 24.61
C GLY A 540 30.86 13.12 23.98
N ASP A 541 30.33 13.14 22.76
CA ASP A 541 29.98 14.38 22.05
C ASP A 541 28.81 15.10 22.73
N LYS A 542 28.83 16.44 22.67
CA LYS A 542 27.73 17.28 23.19
C LYS A 542 26.43 17.07 22.43
N GLU A 543 26.52 16.73 21.14
CA GLU A 543 25.36 16.55 20.26
C GLU A 543 24.76 15.14 20.42
N PRO A 544 23.49 15.03 20.82
CA PRO A 544 22.78 13.75 20.94
C PRO A 544 22.82 12.91 19.67
N ALA A 545 22.73 13.51 18.48
CA ALA A 545 22.80 12.79 17.22
C ALA A 545 24.13 12.03 17.02
N VAL A 546 25.24 12.57 17.50
CA VAL A 546 26.56 11.90 17.40
C VAL A 546 26.64 10.73 18.37
N ARG A 547 26.13 10.90 19.61
CA ARG A 547 26.05 9.81 20.59
C ARG A 547 25.10 8.70 20.15
N TYR A 548 23.97 9.07 19.53
CA TYR A 548 23.01 8.15 18.91
C TYR A 548 23.71 7.24 17.89
N TRP A 549 24.48 7.82 16.98
CA TRP A 549 25.19 7.03 15.97
C TRP A 549 26.36 6.22 16.54
N ALA A 550 26.99 6.67 17.63
CA ALA A 550 27.96 5.83 18.34
C ALA A 550 27.32 4.50 18.81
N ALA A 551 26.12 4.54 19.38
CA ALA A 551 25.37 3.33 19.75
C ALA A 551 24.90 2.54 18.52
N ARG A 552 24.28 3.18 17.52
CA ARG A 552 23.79 2.50 16.29
C ARG A 552 24.90 1.73 15.59
N LEU A 553 26.08 2.33 15.42
CA LEU A 553 27.19 1.73 14.67
C LEU A 553 27.78 0.50 15.38
N ILE A 554 27.62 0.35 16.70
CA ILE A 554 27.98 -0.89 17.41
C ILE A 554 27.08 -2.04 16.93
N GLY A 555 25.76 -1.80 16.88
CA GLY A 555 24.78 -2.75 16.38
C GLY A 555 24.99 -3.10 14.90
N GLU A 556 25.18 -2.08 14.04
CA GLU A 556 25.44 -2.27 12.60
C GLU A 556 26.70 -3.09 12.33
N ARG A 557 27.71 -3.00 13.20
CA ARG A 557 28.95 -3.77 13.08
C ARG A 557 28.78 -5.21 13.58
N HIS A 558 27.72 -5.53 14.32
CA HIS A 558 27.51 -6.80 15.02
C HIS A 558 28.73 -7.20 15.87
N GLN A 559 29.31 -6.22 16.57
CA GLN A 559 30.49 -6.45 17.42
C GLN A 559 30.10 -6.39 18.90
N THR A 560 30.55 -7.39 19.65
CA THR A 560 30.24 -7.54 21.08
C THR A 560 31.49 -7.57 21.95
N TRP A 561 32.58 -6.93 21.52
CA TRP A 561 33.78 -6.88 22.35
C TRP A 561 33.52 -6.06 23.63
N ASN A 562 34.31 -6.30 24.67
CA ASN A 562 34.13 -5.70 25.99
C ASN A 562 34.08 -4.16 25.96
N GLY A 563 34.79 -3.50 25.01
CA GLY A 563 34.76 -2.05 24.84
C GLY A 563 33.39 -1.55 24.39
N GLU A 564 32.85 -2.14 23.33
CA GLU A 564 31.55 -1.84 22.76
C GLU A 564 30.41 -2.07 23.77
N LEU A 565 30.43 -3.18 24.51
CA LEU A 565 29.41 -3.45 25.52
C LEU A 565 29.46 -2.44 26.67
N ARG A 566 30.65 -2.08 27.18
CA ARG A 566 30.79 -1.02 28.18
C ARG A 566 30.27 0.32 27.66
N LEU A 567 30.50 0.61 26.40
CA LEU A 567 30.05 1.85 25.78
C LEU A 567 28.52 1.91 25.68
N LEU A 568 27.88 0.81 25.27
CA LEU A 568 26.41 0.68 25.28
C LEU A 568 25.84 0.81 26.70
N THR A 569 26.48 0.21 27.72
CA THR A 569 26.06 0.36 29.12
C THR A 569 26.10 1.83 29.56
N ARG A 570 27.15 2.57 29.17
CA ARG A 570 27.24 4.01 29.46
C ARG A 570 26.11 4.80 28.79
N LEU A 571 25.84 4.53 27.50
CA LEU A 571 24.82 5.22 26.71
C LEU A 571 23.38 4.80 27.08
N ALA A 572 23.19 3.65 27.72
CA ALA A 572 21.88 3.18 28.16
C ALA A 572 21.20 4.15 29.14
N SER A 573 21.99 4.93 29.89
CA SER A 573 21.52 5.94 30.83
C SER A 573 21.67 7.37 30.32
N ASP A 574 21.90 7.57 29.01
CA ASP A 574 21.97 8.91 28.41
C ASP A 574 20.69 9.70 28.69
N SER A 575 20.78 11.03 28.86
CA SER A 575 19.60 11.86 29.13
C SER A 575 18.63 11.88 27.95
N GLU A 576 19.14 11.72 26.73
CA GLU A 576 18.37 11.85 25.50
C GLU A 576 17.65 10.54 25.13
N PRO A 577 16.31 10.55 25.00
CA PRO A 577 15.54 9.36 24.63
C PRO A 577 15.99 8.71 23.32
N SER A 578 16.40 9.51 22.32
CA SER A 578 16.91 9.00 21.04
C SER A 578 18.19 8.19 21.22
N VAL A 579 19.12 8.60 22.08
CA VAL A 579 20.35 7.83 22.33
C VAL A 579 19.99 6.47 22.96
N ARG A 580 19.04 6.45 23.89
CA ARG A 580 18.53 5.21 24.48
C ARG A 580 17.83 4.31 23.46
N THR A 581 17.13 4.86 22.46
CA THR A 581 16.57 4.05 21.36
C THR A 581 17.65 3.44 20.49
N ALA A 582 18.73 4.18 20.18
CA ALA A 582 19.88 3.62 19.48
C ALA A 582 20.53 2.45 20.22
N VAL A 583 20.63 2.53 21.56
CA VAL A 583 21.11 1.41 22.39
C VAL A 583 20.18 0.20 22.27
N ALA A 584 18.86 0.40 22.39
CA ALA A 584 17.89 -0.68 22.20
C ALA A 584 17.97 -1.31 20.80
N THR A 585 18.08 -0.50 19.75
CA THR A 585 18.30 -0.97 18.37
C THR A 585 19.60 -1.78 18.24
N ALA A 586 20.70 -1.32 18.86
CA ALA A 586 21.96 -2.06 18.86
C ALA A 586 21.80 -3.42 19.57
N CYS A 587 21.19 -3.45 20.76
CA CYS A 587 20.88 -4.69 21.46
C CYS A 587 20.04 -5.65 20.59
N ARG A 588 19.01 -5.14 19.89
CA ARG A 588 18.20 -5.93 18.95
C ARG A 588 19.05 -6.59 17.86
N GLN A 589 19.97 -5.85 17.24
CA GLN A 589 20.87 -6.38 16.21
C GLN A 589 21.90 -7.37 16.76
N LEU A 590 22.39 -7.17 17.99
CA LEU A 590 23.31 -8.10 18.65
C LEU A 590 22.62 -9.41 19.06
N VAL A 591 21.35 -9.35 19.47
CA VAL A 591 20.59 -10.52 19.91
C VAL A 591 20.07 -11.35 18.73
N SER A 592 19.53 -10.69 17.71
CA SER A 592 18.79 -11.38 16.63
C SER A 592 19.48 -11.36 15.26
N GLY A 593 20.51 -10.54 15.09
CA GLY A 593 21.15 -10.33 13.78
C GLY A 593 20.27 -9.59 12.76
N SER A 594 19.10 -9.08 13.15
CA SER A 594 18.14 -8.38 12.29
C SER A 594 17.42 -7.26 13.06
N LEU A 595 16.81 -6.31 12.34
CA LEU A 595 15.98 -5.25 12.92
C LEU A 595 14.54 -5.71 13.18
N THR A 596 13.83 -6.18 12.15
CA THR A 596 12.39 -6.52 12.22
C THR A 596 12.08 -8.01 12.29
N VAL A 597 13.07 -8.90 12.08
CA VAL A 597 12.97 -10.38 12.07
C VAL A 597 12.11 -10.92 10.91
N ASN A 598 12.77 -11.58 9.95
CA ASN A 598 12.12 -12.26 8.80
C ASN A 598 12.21 -13.79 8.88
N THR A 599 12.56 -14.32 10.04
CA THR A 599 12.60 -15.76 10.33
C THR A 599 12.05 -15.99 11.72
N PRO A 600 11.24 -17.04 11.98
CA PRO A 600 10.97 -17.49 13.36
C PRO A 600 12.31 -17.51 14.08
N PRO A 601 12.42 -17.10 15.36
CA PRO A 601 13.72 -16.91 15.98
C PRO A 601 14.56 -18.12 15.65
N LEU A 602 15.59 -17.91 14.83
CA LEU A 602 16.74 -18.78 14.84
C LEU A 602 17.27 -18.56 16.24
N VAL A 603 16.72 -19.29 17.21
CA VAL A 603 17.46 -19.72 18.36
C VAL A 603 18.53 -20.57 17.73
N ALA A 604 19.56 -19.92 17.19
CA ALA A 604 20.74 -20.60 16.70
C ALA A 604 21.19 -21.41 17.93
N PRO A 605 21.22 -22.75 17.85
CA PRO A 605 21.59 -23.60 18.98
C PRO A 605 23.05 -23.38 19.43
N GLN A 606 23.79 -22.48 18.76
CA GLN A 606 25.22 -22.29 18.88
C GLN A 606 25.64 -20.96 19.52
N VAL A 607 24.84 -20.39 20.41
CA VAL A 607 25.36 -19.27 21.23
C VAL A 607 24.99 -19.42 22.70
N ASN A 608 25.84 -20.16 23.40
CA ASN A 608 26.27 -19.80 24.76
C ASN A 608 27.20 -18.57 24.65
N HIS A 609 26.69 -17.42 24.17
CA HIS A 609 27.52 -16.21 24.11
C HIS A 609 27.65 -15.65 25.53
N PRO A 610 28.86 -15.35 26.04
CA PRO A 610 29.06 -14.68 27.33
C PRO A 610 28.40 -13.28 27.43
N ASP A 611 27.79 -12.77 26.36
CA ASP A 611 27.31 -11.38 26.29
C ASP A 611 25.80 -11.21 26.56
N TYR A 612 25.03 -12.29 26.73
CA TYR A 612 23.59 -12.19 27.01
C TYR A 612 23.30 -11.44 28.32
N GLU A 613 24.04 -11.76 29.38
CA GLU A 613 23.91 -11.07 30.66
C GLU A 613 24.29 -9.59 30.55
N ALA A 614 25.34 -9.29 29.77
CA ALA A 614 25.74 -7.91 29.50
C ALA A 614 24.62 -7.15 28.77
N ILE A 615 24.01 -7.74 27.73
CA ILE A 615 22.90 -7.14 26.99
C ILE A 615 21.67 -6.95 27.89
N LEU A 616 21.34 -7.92 28.75
CA LEU A 616 20.25 -7.79 29.72
C LEU A 616 20.50 -6.63 30.69
N ASN A 617 21.73 -6.48 31.19
CA ASN A 617 22.11 -5.36 32.05
C ASN A 617 22.05 -4.01 31.32
N ILE A 618 22.40 -3.96 30.04
CA ILE A 618 22.24 -2.77 29.19
C ILE A 618 20.75 -2.41 29.07
N LEU A 619 19.89 -3.38 28.74
CA LEU A 619 18.45 -3.16 28.66
C LEU A 619 17.85 -2.74 30.00
N ALA A 620 18.32 -3.32 31.11
CA ALA A 620 17.95 -2.92 32.46
C ALA A 620 18.21 -1.43 32.70
N ALA A 621 19.40 -0.95 32.32
CA ALA A 621 19.77 0.45 32.43
C ALA A 621 18.90 1.36 31.55
N VAL A 622 18.58 0.95 30.31
CA VAL A 622 17.65 1.70 29.43
C VAL A 622 16.26 1.82 30.07
N ILE A 623 15.73 0.73 30.60
CA ILE A 623 14.41 0.70 31.24
C ILE A 623 14.40 1.61 32.47
N ALA A 624 15.39 1.46 33.34
CA ALA A 624 15.55 2.27 34.55
C ALA A 624 15.65 3.78 34.25
N ALA A 625 16.34 4.13 33.16
CA ALA A 625 16.54 5.52 32.73
C ALA A 625 15.36 6.10 31.92
N THR A 626 14.25 5.37 31.74
CA THR A 626 13.10 5.83 30.96
C THR A 626 12.01 6.43 31.87
N PRO A 627 11.85 7.77 31.91
CA PRO A 627 10.92 8.43 32.83
C PRO A 627 9.46 8.45 32.33
N ASN A 628 9.22 8.20 31.04
CA ASN A 628 7.90 8.35 30.41
C ASN A 628 7.55 7.12 29.58
N ALA A 629 6.47 6.42 29.96
CA ALA A 629 5.97 5.25 29.23
C ALA A 629 5.26 5.60 27.91
N ASN A 630 4.89 6.87 27.72
CA ASN A 630 4.17 7.35 26.53
C ASN A 630 5.10 7.59 25.33
N ASP A 631 6.42 7.46 25.49
CA ASP A 631 7.34 7.39 24.37
C ASP A 631 7.20 6.03 23.68
N LEU A 632 6.26 5.95 22.74
CA LEU A 632 5.88 4.71 22.06
C LEU A 632 7.04 4.11 21.27
N THR A 633 7.89 4.94 20.66
CA THR A 633 9.02 4.47 19.85
C THR A 633 10.08 3.83 20.73
N LEU A 634 10.46 4.47 21.84
CA LEU A 634 11.42 3.87 22.80
C LEU A 634 10.86 2.60 23.44
N ASN A 635 9.61 2.62 23.88
CA ASN A 635 8.92 1.45 24.42
C ASN A 635 8.95 0.27 23.45
N HIS A 636 8.59 0.54 22.19
CA HIS A 636 8.58 -0.46 21.13
C HIS A 636 9.97 -1.04 20.89
N LEU A 637 11.02 -0.22 20.75
CA LEU A 637 12.36 -0.71 20.44
C LEU A 637 13.00 -1.48 21.61
N VAL A 638 12.73 -1.08 22.86
CA VAL A 638 13.14 -1.87 24.03
C VAL A 638 12.45 -3.23 24.04
N TRP A 639 11.15 -3.27 23.74
CA TRP A 639 10.43 -4.54 23.59
C TRP A 639 11.03 -5.40 22.48
N MET A 640 11.26 -4.83 21.29
CA MET A 640 11.85 -5.55 20.17
C MET A 640 13.23 -6.13 20.52
N ALA A 641 14.06 -5.41 21.28
CA ALA A 641 15.34 -5.90 21.75
C ALA A 641 15.21 -7.04 22.79
N ALA A 642 14.25 -6.94 23.70
CA ALA A 642 14.03 -7.91 24.78
C ALA A 642 13.29 -9.19 24.33
N GLU A 643 12.38 -9.10 23.36
CA GLU A 643 11.48 -10.20 22.97
C GLU A 643 12.21 -11.51 22.64
N PRO A 644 13.31 -11.54 21.85
CA PRO A 644 13.98 -12.81 21.54
C PRO A 644 14.64 -13.44 22.77
N LEU A 645 15.09 -12.61 23.73
CA LEU A 645 15.65 -13.08 25.00
C LEU A 645 14.55 -13.71 25.86
N ILE A 646 13.37 -13.07 25.90
CA ILE A 646 12.18 -13.57 26.58
C ILE A 646 11.68 -14.86 25.94
N ALA A 647 11.64 -14.93 24.61
CA ALA A 647 11.20 -16.11 23.88
C ALA A 647 12.14 -17.30 24.12
N ARG A 648 13.44 -17.04 24.35
CA ARG A 648 14.43 -18.04 24.72
C ARG A 648 14.30 -18.48 26.17
N ASP A 649 14.27 -17.55 27.12
CA ASP A 649 14.09 -17.80 28.55
C ASP A 649 13.40 -16.61 29.26
N PRO A 650 12.09 -16.71 29.54
CA PRO A 650 11.32 -15.71 30.27
C PRO A 650 11.86 -15.37 31.66
N LYS A 651 12.61 -16.27 32.31
CA LYS A 651 13.17 -16.05 33.65
C LYS A 651 14.01 -14.77 33.70
N PHE A 652 14.72 -14.45 32.62
CA PHE A 652 15.52 -13.23 32.54
C PHE A 652 14.68 -11.96 32.72
N ALA A 653 13.52 -11.88 32.08
CA ALA A 653 12.64 -10.72 32.24
C ALA A 653 12.02 -10.67 33.65
N PHE A 654 11.62 -11.80 34.23
CA PHE A 654 11.06 -11.80 35.59
C PHE A 654 12.09 -11.40 36.65
N ASN A 655 13.33 -11.90 36.53
CA ASN A 655 14.42 -11.46 37.39
C ASN A 655 14.67 -9.95 37.25
N LEU A 656 14.64 -9.44 36.02
CA LEU A 656 14.82 -8.02 35.73
C LEU A 656 13.70 -7.16 36.35
N PHE A 657 12.44 -7.55 36.17
CA PHE A 657 11.29 -6.83 36.74
C PHE A 657 11.23 -6.88 38.27
N GLY A 658 11.91 -7.85 38.90
CA GLY A 658 12.04 -7.92 40.36
C GLY A 658 13.03 -6.91 40.94
N GLN A 659 13.96 -6.38 40.14
CA GLN A 659 15.05 -5.50 40.59
C GLN A 659 14.60 -4.03 40.64
N SER A 660 14.88 -3.35 41.76
CA SER A 660 14.85 -1.87 41.79
C SER A 660 16.14 -1.35 41.15
N PRO A 661 16.12 -0.31 40.28
CA PRO A 661 15.01 0.60 39.96
C PRO A 661 14.09 0.16 38.80
N VAL A 662 14.38 -0.96 38.12
CA VAL A 662 13.64 -1.41 36.94
C VAL A 662 12.16 -1.66 37.25
N ARG A 663 11.85 -2.31 38.36
CA ARG A 663 10.48 -2.59 38.82
C ARG A 663 9.58 -1.37 38.85
N THR A 664 10.14 -0.22 39.25
CA THR A 664 9.40 1.04 39.42
C THR A 664 9.48 1.96 38.21
N ALA A 665 10.21 1.59 37.16
CA ALA A 665 10.31 2.39 35.95
C ALA A 665 8.98 2.44 35.18
N ALA A 666 8.70 3.57 34.54
CA ALA A 666 7.42 3.83 33.88
C ALA A 666 7.09 2.78 32.80
N LEU A 667 8.11 2.30 32.09
CA LEU A 667 7.99 1.36 30.96
C LEU A 667 7.69 -0.09 31.40
N THR A 668 8.04 -0.46 32.63
CA THR A 668 8.05 -1.87 33.07
C THR A 668 6.66 -2.51 33.07
N GLY A 669 5.60 -1.74 33.33
CA GLY A 669 4.23 -2.23 33.21
C GLY A 669 3.91 -2.73 31.79
N THR A 670 4.23 -1.94 30.76
CA THR A 670 4.01 -2.35 29.37
C THR A 670 4.85 -3.56 28.98
N LEU A 671 6.11 -3.61 29.42
CA LEU A 671 6.97 -4.78 29.17
C LEU A 671 6.44 -6.03 29.86
N ALA A 672 6.01 -5.94 31.13
CA ALA A 672 5.42 -7.06 31.85
C ALA A 672 4.15 -7.58 31.15
N TYR A 673 3.26 -6.70 30.69
CA TYR A 673 2.10 -7.09 29.89
C TYR A 673 2.49 -7.87 28.63
N LYS A 674 3.46 -7.36 27.85
CA LYS A 674 3.92 -8.03 26.62
C LYS A 674 4.66 -9.34 26.91
N THR A 675 5.48 -9.41 27.96
CA THR A 675 6.17 -10.62 28.42
C THR A 675 5.17 -11.71 28.78
N MET A 676 4.12 -11.37 29.54
CA MET A 676 3.10 -12.34 29.94
C MET A 676 2.32 -12.89 28.75
N ARG A 677 1.96 -12.03 27.78
CA ARG A 677 1.39 -12.50 26.50
C ARG A 677 2.35 -13.44 25.76
N ARG A 678 3.64 -13.08 25.72
CA ARG A 678 4.65 -13.87 25.03
C ARG A 678 4.85 -15.25 25.65
N VAL A 679 4.87 -15.35 26.99
CA VAL A 679 4.96 -16.64 27.71
C VAL A 679 3.80 -17.57 27.33
N CYS A 680 2.57 -17.04 27.21
CA CYS A 680 1.44 -17.82 26.71
C CYS A 680 1.65 -18.27 25.26
N ASP A 681 2.18 -17.41 24.39
CA ASP A 681 2.46 -17.75 22.99
C ASP A 681 3.57 -18.80 22.81
N LEU A 682 4.41 -19.05 23.82
CA LEU A 682 5.41 -20.14 23.81
C LEU A 682 4.79 -21.53 24.00
N GLN A 683 3.52 -21.61 24.44
CA GLN A 683 2.78 -22.86 24.63
C GLN A 683 3.50 -23.90 25.51
N ASN A 684 4.24 -23.44 26.53
CA ASN A 684 5.00 -24.30 27.43
C ASN A 684 4.54 -24.10 28.89
N PRO A 685 3.88 -25.09 29.52
CA PRO A 685 3.41 -25.00 30.91
C PRO A 685 4.52 -24.65 31.91
N ALA A 686 5.74 -25.15 31.71
CA ALA A 686 6.87 -24.85 32.59
C ALA A 686 7.30 -23.37 32.51
N GLN A 687 7.13 -22.73 31.35
CA GLN A 687 7.36 -21.29 31.20
C GLN A 687 6.26 -20.47 31.87
N LEU A 688 5.03 -20.98 31.87
CA LEU A 688 3.90 -20.37 32.57
C LEU A 688 4.05 -20.47 34.09
N ASP A 689 4.68 -21.54 34.59
CA ASP A 689 5.04 -21.65 36.02
C ASP A 689 6.00 -20.52 36.45
N LEU A 690 6.92 -20.08 35.60
CA LEU A 690 7.79 -18.93 35.91
C LEU A 690 6.99 -17.63 36.05
N ALA A 691 5.96 -17.44 35.21
CA ALA A 691 5.06 -16.30 35.33
C ALA A 691 4.26 -16.36 36.63
N LEU A 692 3.83 -17.56 37.04
CA LEU A 692 3.12 -17.80 38.31
C LEU A 692 4.03 -17.50 39.51
N ASP A 693 5.28 -18.00 39.49
CA ASP A 693 6.27 -17.73 40.53
C ASP A 693 6.55 -16.22 40.65
N PHE A 694 6.67 -15.51 39.52
CA PHE A 694 6.85 -14.05 39.50
C PHE A 694 5.66 -13.32 40.14
N LEU A 695 4.41 -13.68 39.79
CA LEU A 695 3.22 -13.10 40.40
C LEU A 695 3.16 -13.35 41.91
N GLY A 696 3.51 -14.56 42.35
CA GLY A 696 3.53 -14.92 43.77
C GLY A 696 4.60 -14.19 44.58
N ALA A 697 5.69 -13.74 43.93
CA ALA A 697 6.76 -12.97 44.56
C ALA A 697 6.45 -11.47 44.69
N LEU A 698 5.45 -10.95 43.97
CA LEU A 698 5.07 -9.54 44.05
C LEU A 698 4.18 -9.26 45.28
N PRO A 699 4.40 -8.14 46.00
CA PRO A 699 3.46 -7.65 47.00
C PRO A 699 2.08 -7.39 46.38
N ALA A 700 1.01 -7.63 47.13
CA ALA A 700 -0.37 -7.47 46.65
C ALA A 700 -0.73 -6.04 46.17
N THR A 701 0.01 -5.03 46.62
CA THR A 701 -0.16 -3.62 46.23
C THR A 701 0.71 -3.20 45.06
N ASP A 702 1.50 -4.10 44.47
CA ASP A 702 2.46 -3.75 43.43
C ASP A 702 1.78 -3.22 42.15
N ALA A 703 2.41 -2.22 41.53
CA ALA A 703 1.89 -1.58 40.32
C ALA A 703 1.95 -2.46 39.07
N LEU A 704 2.82 -3.48 39.03
CA LEU A 704 2.98 -4.40 37.90
C LEU A 704 1.91 -5.49 37.83
N LEU A 705 1.33 -5.87 38.97
CA LEU A 705 0.29 -6.92 39.05
C LEU A 705 -0.84 -6.76 38.01
N PRO A 706 -1.51 -5.59 37.86
CA PRO A 706 -2.57 -5.45 36.88
C PRO A 706 -2.07 -5.63 35.43
N PHE A 707 -0.87 -5.16 35.09
CA PHE A 707 -0.30 -5.32 33.75
C PHE A 707 0.05 -6.77 33.44
N ALA A 708 0.71 -7.43 34.40
CA ALA A 708 1.11 -8.82 34.27
C ALA A 708 -0.10 -9.74 34.16
N LEU A 709 -1.10 -9.58 35.04
CA LEU A 709 -2.33 -10.36 35.00
C LEU A 709 -3.12 -10.10 33.72
N ASN A 710 -3.25 -8.86 33.28
CA ASN A 710 -3.91 -8.54 32.01
C ASN A 710 -3.20 -9.19 30.82
N GLY A 711 -1.86 -9.19 30.83
CA GLY A 711 -1.07 -9.83 29.78
C GLY A 711 -1.27 -11.34 29.73
N LEU A 712 -1.40 -12.00 30.89
CA LEU A 712 -1.77 -13.43 30.94
C LEU A 712 -3.19 -13.65 30.42
N VAL A 713 -4.17 -12.87 30.85
CA VAL A 713 -5.56 -12.99 30.36
C VAL A 713 -5.62 -12.86 28.83
N ASP A 714 -4.97 -11.84 28.26
CA ASP A 714 -4.93 -11.65 26.81
C ASP A 714 -4.10 -12.73 26.09
N GLY A 715 -3.04 -13.23 26.71
CA GLY A 715 -2.24 -14.35 26.21
C GLY A 715 -3.02 -15.67 26.14
N GLN A 716 -3.97 -15.88 27.04
CA GLN A 716 -4.76 -17.11 27.14
C GLN A 716 -5.98 -17.15 26.21
N LYS A 717 -6.30 -16.04 25.52
CA LYS A 717 -7.38 -15.99 24.52
C LYS A 717 -7.17 -17.03 23.42
N GLY A 718 -8.24 -17.76 23.10
CA GLY A 718 -8.24 -18.86 22.13
C GLY A 718 -8.28 -20.20 22.85
N LYS A 719 -7.11 -20.79 23.12
CA LYS A 719 -6.97 -22.04 23.87
C LYS A 719 -6.09 -21.81 25.09
N ALA A 720 -6.71 -21.81 26.26
CA ALA A 720 -6.00 -21.59 27.51
C ALA A 720 -5.03 -22.74 27.82
N LEU A 721 -3.81 -22.38 28.18
CA LEU A 721 -2.76 -23.25 28.70
C LEU A 721 -2.76 -23.14 30.22
N LYS A 722 -2.87 -24.28 30.92
CA LYS A 722 -2.75 -24.31 32.38
C LYS A 722 -1.28 -24.39 32.81
N PRO A 723 -0.90 -23.74 33.93
CA PRO A 723 0.40 -23.96 34.57
C PRO A 723 0.53 -25.44 34.97
N ALA A 724 1.76 -25.94 35.06
CA ALA A 724 1.98 -27.30 35.58
C ALA A 724 1.93 -27.31 37.12
N LYS A 725 2.24 -26.18 37.76
CA LYS A 725 2.12 -25.99 39.21
C LYS A 725 0.68 -25.72 39.65
N PRO A 726 0.31 -26.10 40.89
CA PRO A 726 -0.89 -25.64 41.55
C PRO A 726 -0.94 -24.10 41.60
N THR A 727 -2.10 -23.52 41.30
CA THR A 727 -2.27 -22.07 41.12
C THR A 727 -2.86 -21.37 42.35
N GLU A 728 -3.40 -22.16 43.28
CA GLU A 728 -4.20 -21.72 44.42
C GLU A 728 -3.42 -20.80 45.36
N ALA A 729 -2.14 -21.13 45.61
CA ALA A 729 -1.28 -20.36 46.50
C ALA A 729 -1.05 -18.92 46.01
N VAL A 730 -1.07 -18.70 44.69
CA VAL A 730 -0.86 -17.39 44.07
C VAL A 730 -2.19 -16.70 43.76
N LEU A 731 -3.19 -17.43 43.26
CA LEU A 731 -4.47 -16.82 42.89
C LEU A 731 -5.30 -16.39 44.09
N LYS A 732 -5.35 -17.17 45.19
CA LYS A 732 -6.17 -16.85 46.35
C LYS A 732 -5.92 -15.44 46.93
N PRO A 733 -4.67 -15.01 47.19
CA PRO A 733 -4.43 -13.64 47.66
C PRO A 733 -4.76 -12.58 46.60
N LEU A 734 -4.54 -12.84 45.32
CA LEU A 734 -4.85 -11.90 44.24
C LEU A 734 -6.36 -11.71 44.03
N LEU A 735 -7.14 -12.79 44.19
CA LEU A 735 -8.61 -12.76 44.17
C LEU A 735 -9.19 -11.91 45.31
N ALA A 736 -8.52 -11.90 46.46
CA ALA A 736 -8.92 -11.13 47.64
C ALA A 736 -8.34 -9.70 47.67
N SER A 737 -7.70 -9.25 46.57
CA SER A 737 -7.09 -7.93 46.50
C SER A 737 -8.13 -6.82 46.64
N SER A 738 -7.78 -5.76 47.38
CA SER A 738 -8.60 -4.54 47.46
C SER A 738 -8.56 -3.72 46.17
N ARG A 739 -7.62 -4.02 45.26
CA ARG A 739 -7.55 -3.45 43.92
C ARG A 739 -8.45 -4.21 42.96
N GLU A 740 -9.51 -3.55 42.50
CA GLU A 740 -10.50 -4.19 41.63
C GLU A 740 -9.91 -4.68 40.30
N ASP A 741 -8.95 -3.95 39.72
CA ASP A 741 -8.28 -4.39 38.49
C ASP A 741 -7.51 -5.70 38.67
N VAL A 742 -6.77 -5.86 39.77
CA VAL A 742 -6.05 -7.09 40.14
C VAL A 742 -7.02 -8.23 40.42
N ALA A 743 -8.03 -8.00 41.29
CA ALA A 743 -9.01 -9.02 41.63
C ALA A 743 -9.80 -9.50 40.41
N ARG A 744 -10.18 -8.58 39.53
CA ARG A 744 -10.85 -8.89 38.26
C ARG A 744 -9.99 -9.77 37.35
N PHE A 745 -8.74 -9.40 37.08
CA PHE A 745 -7.89 -10.20 36.20
C PHE A 745 -7.53 -11.56 36.82
N ALA A 746 -7.35 -11.62 38.14
CA ALA A 746 -7.14 -12.88 38.86
C ALA A 746 -8.37 -13.81 38.77
N ARG A 747 -9.59 -13.26 38.87
CA ARG A 747 -10.85 -14.02 38.66
C ARG A 747 -10.91 -14.62 37.26
N GLN A 748 -10.61 -13.81 36.24
CA GLN A 748 -10.62 -14.26 34.84
C GLN A 748 -9.58 -15.36 34.60
N LEU A 749 -8.36 -15.17 35.09
CA LEU A 749 -7.27 -16.12 34.91
C LEU A 749 -7.53 -17.42 35.67
N GLY A 750 -8.03 -17.34 36.91
CA GLY A 750 -8.43 -18.50 37.71
C GLY A 750 -9.52 -19.30 37.03
N ALA A 751 -10.53 -18.64 36.45
CA ALA A 751 -11.55 -19.32 35.66
C ALA A 751 -10.94 -20.05 34.46
N LEU A 752 -10.05 -19.41 33.69
CA LEU A 752 -9.37 -20.03 32.54
C LEU A 752 -8.48 -21.23 32.93
N TRP A 753 -7.90 -21.22 34.13
CA TRP A 753 -7.12 -22.33 34.67
C TRP A 753 -7.96 -23.39 35.39
N GLY A 754 -9.26 -23.15 35.55
CA GLY A 754 -10.20 -24.10 36.12
C GLY A 754 -10.28 -24.09 37.65
N ASP A 755 -9.93 -22.99 38.31
CA ASP A 755 -10.24 -22.78 39.73
C ASP A 755 -11.76 -22.67 39.92
N ALA A 756 -12.33 -23.58 40.73
CA ALA A 756 -13.78 -23.72 40.88
C ALA A 756 -14.44 -22.46 41.48
N GLY A 757 -13.76 -21.80 42.43
CA GLY A 757 -14.26 -20.58 43.08
C GLY A 757 -14.26 -19.38 42.15
N ALA A 758 -13.15 -19.16 41.43
CA ALA A 758 -13.00 -18.10 40.44
C ALA A 758 -13.93 -18.30 39.24
N MET A 759 -14.15 -19.55 38.82
CA MET A 759 -15.13 -19.92 37.81
C MET A 759 -16.54 -19.55 38.28
N GLN A 760 -16.96 -20.02 39.46
CA GLN A 760 -18.29 -19.71 39.99
C GLN A 760 -18.50 -18.20 40.16
N ALA A 761 -17.50 -17.48 40.68
CA ALA A 761 -17.55 -16.03 40.84
C ALA A 761 -17.63 -15.29 39.50
N SER A 762 -16.86 -15.72 38.49
CA SER A 762 -16.92 -15.13 37.14
C SER A 762 -18.26 -15.38 36.47
N LEU A 763 -18.80 -16.59 36.58
CA LEU A 763 -20.10 -16.94 36.00
C LEU A 763 -21.27 -16.24 36.68
N ALA A 764 -21.20 -16.05 38.01
CA ALA A 764 -22.19 -15.27 38.75
C ALA A 764 -22.21 -13.80 38.30
N LEU A 765 -21.04 -13.20 38.05
CA LEU A 765 -20.90 -11.79 37.66
C LEU A 765 -21.61 -11.46 36.35
N VAL A 766 -21.70 -12.40 35.40
CA VAL A 766 -22.44 -12.22 34.13
C VAL A 766 -23.86 -11.69 34.38
N ASN A 767 -24.55 -12.25 35.39
CA ASN A 767 -25.95 -11.98 35.68
C ASN A 767 -26.16 -11.13 36.95
N ASP A 768 -25.11 -10.52 37.49
CA ASP A 768 -25.23 -9.62 38.63
C ASP A 768 -25.72 -8.23 38.16
N ALA A 769 -26.98 -7.91 38.44
CA ALA A 769 -27.57 -6.63 38.07
C ALA A 769 -26.96 -5.42 38.80
N LYS A 770 -26.22 -5.64 39.91
CA LYS A 770 -25.55 -4.58 40.67
C LYS A 770 -24.14 -4.29 40.16
N ALA A 771 -23.56 -5.18 39.36
CA ALA A 771 -22.22 -5.02 38.82
C ALA A 771 -22.20 -4.05 37.61
N PRO A 772 -21.13 -3.27 37.40
CA PRO A 772 -20.96 -2.44 36.22
C PRO A 772 -21.05 -3.26 34.92
N LEU A 773 -21.68 -2.70 33.88
CA LEU A 773 -21.88 -3.40 32.60
C LEU A 773 -20.58 -3.92 31.98
N ASP A 774 -19.50 -3.14 32.01
CA ASP A 774 -18.18 -3.53 31.50
C ASP A 774 -17.63 -4.78 32.18
N GLU A 775 -17.90 -4.98 33.48
CA GLU A 775 -17.47 -6.17 34.20
C GLU A 775 -18.29 -7.39 33.82
N ARG A 776 -19.61 -7.20 33.61
CA ARG A 776 -20.51 -8.26 33.15
C ARG A 776 -20.15 -8.72 31.73
N LEU A 777 -19.79 -7.78 30.84
CA LEU A 777 -19.31 -8.07 29.48
C LEU A 777 -18.03 -8.89 29.51
N LYS A 778 -17.05 -8.47 30.32
CA LYS A 778 -15.79 -9.21 30.48
C LYS A 778 -16.01 -10.60 31.08
N ALA A 779 -16.92 -10.73 32.04
CA ALA A 779 -17.30 -12.03 32.60
C ALA A 779 -17.93 -12.95 31.55
N ALA A 780 -18.78 -12.42 30.68
CA ALA A 780 -19.37 -13.18 29.57
C ALA A 780 -18.30 -13.64 28.56
N GLN A 781 -17.32 -12.77 28.26
CA GLN A 781 -16.16 -13.11 27.43
C GLN A 781 -15.29 -14.20 28.05
N THR A 782 -15.11 -14.20 29.38
CA THR A 782 -14.43 -15.30 30.09
C THR A 782 -15.25 -16.58 30.04
N ALA A 783 -16.56 -16.53 30.30
CA ALA A 783 -17.45 -17.69 30.26
C ALA A 783 -17.38 -18.41 28.89
N ARG A 784 -17.35 -17.64 27.80
CA ARG A 784 -17.16 -18.13 26.43
C ARG A 784 -15.89 -18.98 26.24
N GLN A 785 -14.83 -18.69 27.00
CA GLN A 785 -13.54 -19.41 26.89
C GLN A 785 -13.50 -20.71 27.71
N LEU A 786 -14.39 -20.88 28.71
CA LEU A 786 -14.38 -22.02 29.63
C LEU A 786 -14.86 -23.34 29.02
N LYS A 787 -15.65 -23.29 27.95
CA LYS A 787 -16.14 -24.48 27.22
C LYS A 787 -16.82 -25.55 28.10
N ASN A 788 -17.58 -25.15 29.12
CA ASN A 788 -18.30 -26.07 30.03
C ASN A 788 -19.79 -25.69 30.24
N ASP A 789 -20.56 -26.58 30.87
CA ASP A 789 -22.01 -26.44 31.03
C ASP A 789 -22.41 -25.28 31.95
N ALA A 790 -21.68 -25.06 33.04
CA ALA A 790 -21.93 -23.94 33.95
C ALA A 790 -21.78 -22.58 33.24
N ALA A 791 -20.80 -22.46 32.33
CA ALA A 791 -20.65 -21.28 31.49
C ALA A 791 -21.81 -21.12 30.51
N ARG A 792 -22.30 -22.23 29.93
CA ARG A 792 -23.49 -22.22 29.08
C ARG A 792 -24.69 -21.69 29.86
N ASP A 793 -24.96 -22.22 31.04
CA ASP A 793 -26.11 -21.82 31.88
C ASP A 793 -26.07 -20.34 32.26
N ALA A 794 -24.89 -19.81 32.59
CA ALA A 794 -24.72 -18.39 32.88
C ALA A 794 -25.04 -17.51 31.66
N LEU A 795 -24.56 -17.89 30.47
CA LEU A 795 -24.86 -17.16 29.23
C LEU A 795 -26.32 -17.31 28.79
N LEU A 796 -26.93 -18.48 29.00
CA LEU A 796 -28.35 -18.73 28.76
C LEU A 796 -29.24 -17.83 29.62
N LYS A 797 -28.84 -17.57 30.88
CA LYS A 797 -29.53 -16.60 31.74
C LYS A 797 -29.35 -15.16 31.26
N ALA A 798 -28.20 -14.82 30.69
CA ALA A 798 -27.88 -13.48 30.22
C ALA A 798 -28.68 -13.06 28.97
N ILE A 799 -29.10 -14.00 28.13
CA ILE A 799 -29.94 -13.73 26.95
C ILE A 799 -31.43 -13.53 27.28
N THR A 800 -31.82 -13.61 28.55
CA THR A 800 -33.22 -13.41 28.96
C THR A 800 -33.63 -11.93 28.95
N PRO A 801 -34.94 -11.61 28.81
CA PRO A 801 -35.42 -10.24 28.73
C PRO A 801 -35.08 -9.42 29.99
N GLY A 802 -34.71 -8.14 29.80
CA GLY A 802 -34.39 -7.21 30.89
C GLY A 802 -32.89 -6.98 31.14
N ASN A 803 -32.01 -7.70 30.44
CA ASN A 803 -30.56 -7.43 30.45
C ASN A 803 -30.14 -6.35 29.44
N PRO A 804 -29.05 -5.61 29.68
CA PRO A 804 -28.52 -4.63 28.74
C PRO A 804 -28.14 -5.25 27.38
N GLU A 805 -28.47 -4.58 26.28
CA GLU A 805 -28.26 -5.11 24.91
C GLU A 805 -26.81 -5.53 24.60
N PRO A 806 -25.76 -4.76 24.96
CA PRO A 806 -24.37 -5.22 24.75
C PRO A 806 -24.07 -6.58 25.39
N LEU A 807 -24.63 -6.84 26.58
CA LEU A 807 -24.42 -8.09 27.29
C LEU A 807 -25.15 -9.25 26.61
N VAL A 808 -26.36 -9.01 26.10
CA VAL A 808 -27.11 -10.00 25.33
C VAL A 808 -26.34 -10.39 24.05
N LEU A 809 -25.77 -9.42 23.34
CA LEU A 809 -24.97 -9.66 22.13
C LEU A 809 -23.71 -10.50 22.43
N GLU A 810 -22.96 -10.16 23.49
CA GLU A 810 -21.79 -10.94 23.92
C GLU A 810 -22.18 -12.36 24.36
N ALA A 811 -23.30 -12.51 25.08
CA ALA A 811 -23.78 -13.81 25.52
C ALA A 811 -24.20 -14.72 24.35
N ILE A 812 -24.87 -14.16 23.33
CA ILE A 812 -25.19 -14.87 22.09
C ILE A 812 -23.91 -15.34 21.39
N ALA A 813 -22.91 -14.47 21.23
CA ALA A 813 -21.63 -14.83 20.65
C ALA A 813 -20.93 -15.95 21.46
N GLY A 814 -21.00 -15.88 22.79
CA GLY A 814 -20.47 -16.89 23.68
C GLY A 814 -21.14 -18.26 23.55
N LEU A 815 -22.47 -18.30 23.51
CA LEU A 815 -23.26 -19.51 23.29
C LEU A 815 -22.91 -20.16 21.95
N GLY A 816 -22.66 -19.34 20.92
CA GLY A 816 -22.19 -19.81 19.61
C GLY A 816 -20.90 -20.62 19.67
N GLN A 817 -19.93 -20.12 20.44
CA GLN A 817 -18.66 -20.79 20.65
C GLN A 817 -18.80 -22.06 21.50
N LEU A 818 -19.66 -22.07 22.53
CA LEU A 818 -19.84 -23.22 23.42
C LEU A 818 -20.59 -24.40 22.77
N GLY A 819 -21.44 -24.15 21.77
CA GLY A 819 -22.18 -25.22 21.09
C GLY A 819 -23.25 -25.89 21.97
N GLY A 820 -23.70 -27.09 21.55
CA GLY A 820 -24.65 -27.93 22.29
C GLY A 820 -26.12 -27.47 22.23
N ALA A 821 -26.86 -27.65 23.33
CA ALA A 821 -28.28 -27.27 23.47
C ALA A 821 -28.55 -25.75 23.45
N SER A 822 -27.50 -24.95 23.23
CA SER A 822 -27.59 -23.48 23.13
C SER A 822 -28.53 -23.01 22.01
N SER A 823 -28.67 -23.78 20.91
CA SER A 823 -29.55 -23.41 19.80
C SER A 823 -31.02 -23.37 20.21
N GLU A 824 -31.49 -24.33 21.01
CA GLU A 824 -32.88 -24.41 21.49
C GLU A 824 -33.29 -23.17 22.28
N ALA A 825 -32.38 -22.68 23.13
CA ALA A 825 -32.63 -21.47 23.92
C ALA A 825 -32.64 -20.19 23.07
N LEU A 826 -31.78 -20.10 22.05
CA LEU A 826 -31.78 -18.99 21.09
C LEU A 826 -33.11 -18.94 20.31
N PHE A 827 -33.65 -20.10 19.91
CA PHE A 827 -34.97 -20.19 19.29
C PHE A 827 -36.09 -19.81 20.26
N ALA A 828 -36.04 -20.28 21.51
CA ALA A 828 -37.05 -19.97 22.52
C ALA A 828 -37.15 -18.47 22.84
N GLN A 829 -36.02 -17.75 22.84
CA GLN A 829 -35.95 -16.30 23.10
C GLN A 829 -36.14 -15.43 21.84
N TRP A 830 -36.31 -16.02 20.65
CA TRP A 830 -36.31 -15.27 19.39
C TRP A 830 -37.27 -14.08 19.38
N LYS A 831 -38.49 -14.26 19.91
CA LYS A 831 -39.53 -13.22 19.94
C LYS A 831 -39.21 -12.08 20.91
N THR A 832 -38.43 -12.35 21.96
CA THR A 832 -38.07 -11.38 22.99
C THR A 832 -36.82 -10.57 22.65
N PHE A 833 -36.01 -11.04 21.69
CA PHE A 833 -34.83 -10.35 21.22
C PHE A 833 -35.13 -9.04 20.47
N SER A 834 -34.25 -8.05 20.69
CA SER A 834 -34.15 -6.84 19.88
C SER A 834 -33.74 -7.18 18.44
N PRO A 835 -33.89 -6.26 17.48
CA PRO A 835 -33.40 -6.47 16.13
C PRO A 835 -31.90 -6.79 16.07
N ALA A 836 -31.05 -6.14 16.89
CA ALA A 836 -29.62 -6.44 16.92
C ALA A 836 -29.33 -7.84 17.49
N ALA A 837 -30.04 -8.24 18.54
CA ALA A 837 -29.90 -9.57 19.13
C ALA A 837 -30.40 -10.69 18.20
N ARG A 838 -31.49 -10.48 17.45
CA ARG A 838 -31.94 -11.44 16.41
C ARG A 838 -30.91 -11.63 15.31
N ARG A 839 -30.25 -10.55 14.85
CA ARG A 839 -29.17 -10.65 13.87
C ARG A 839 -27.99 -11.46 14.40
N ALA A 840 -27.51 -11.14 15.61
CA ALA A 840 -26.42 -11.87 16.25
C ALA A 840 -26.78 -13.36 16.48
N ALA A 841 -28.03 -13.65 16.85
CA ALA A 841 -28.52 -15.01 17.03
C ALA A 841 -28.60 -15.77 15.68
N ALA A 842 -29.07 -15.12 14.61
CA ALA A 842 -29.10 -15.69 13.27
C ALA A 842 -27.70 -16.06 12.77
N GLU A 843 -26.74 -15.13 12.90
CA GLU A 843 -25.34 -15.38 12.56
C GLU A 843 -24.77 -16.55 13.37
N THR A 844 -25.04 -16.59 14.66
CA THR A 844 -24.60 -17.66 15.55
C THR A 844 -25.19 -19.02 15.18
N LEU A 845 -26.50 -19.08 14.93
CA LEU A 845 -27.19 -20.32 14.54
C LEU A 845 -26.74 -20.81 13.16
N SER A 846 -26.25 -19.92 12.29
CA SER A 846 -25.70 -20.31 10.99
C SER A 846 -24.25 -20.83 11.02
N SER A 847 -23.54 -20.67 12.14
CA SER A 847 -22.10 -20.98 12.21
C SER A 847 -21.79 -22.48 12.33
N ARG A 848 -22.80 -23.34 12.49
CA ARG A 848 -22.69 -24.81 12.61
C ARG A 848 -23.76 -25.49 11.76
N ASN A 849 -23.42 -26.61 11.11
CA ASN A 849 -24.30 -27.28 10.14
C ASN A 849 -25.63 -27.75 10.74
N ASN A 850 -25.60 -28.38 11.90
CA ASN A 850 -26.81 -28.87 12.59
C ASN A 850 -27.74 -27.72 13.02
N TRP A 851 -27.19 -26.63 13.53
CA TRP A 851 -27.96 -25.44 13.94
C TRP A 851 -28.50 -24.68 12.74
N ALA A 852 -27.72 -24.57 11.68
CA ALA A 852 -28.12 -23.98 10.42
C ALA A 852 -29.32 -24.75 9.84
N SER A 853 -29.27 -26.08 9.87
CA SER A 853 -30.40 -26.95 9.45
C SER A 853 -31.66 -26.73 10.31
N GLN A 854 -31.52 -26.59 11.62
CA GLN A 854 -32.63 -26.26 12.54
C GLN A 854 -33.20 -24.86 12.27
N LEU A 855 -32.35 -23.85 12.07
CA LEU A 855 -32.76 -22.49 11.74
C LEU A 855 -33.60 -22.46 10.46
N LEU A 856 -33.17 -23.18 9.41
CA LEU A 856 -33.94 -23.32 8.17
C LEU A 856 -35.31 -23.97 8.44
N SER A 857 -35.39 -24.97 9.31
CA SER A 857 -36.66 -25.59 9.71
C SER A 857 -37.59 -24.67 10.49
N GLU A 858 -37.07 -23.82 11.38
CA GLU A 858 -37.86 -22.81 12.09
C GLU A 858 -38.46 -21.75 11.15
N ILE A 859 -37.74 -21.43 10.07
CA ILE A 859 -38.20 -20.51 9.02
C ILE A 859 -39.23 -21.18 8.10
N GLU A 860 -38.99 -22.43 7.68
CA GLU A 860 -39.96 -23.25 6.91
C GLU A 860 -41.30 -23.34 7.67
N GLN A 861 -41.24 -23.47 9.00
CA GLN A 861 -42.40 -23.55 9.88
C GLN A 861 -42.97 -22.18 10.29
N LYS A 862 -42.45 -21.09 9.72
CA LYS A 862 -42.89 -19.69 9.95
C LYS A 862 -42.85 -19.24 11.42
N ARG A 863 -42.06 -19.91 12.26
CA ARG A 863 -41.82 -19.50 13.66
C ARG A 863 -40.77 -18.38 13.74
N ILE A 864 -39.85 -18.36 12.77
CA ILE A 864 -38.95 -17.26 12.47
C ILE A 864 -39.30 -16.67 11.11
N LEU A 865 -39.35 -15.35 11.01
CA LEU A 865 -39.58 -14.68 9.73
C LEU A 865 -38.30 -14.66 8.92
N ALA A 866 -38.38 -14.99 7.62
CA ALA A 866 -37.23 -14.91 6.72
C ALA A 866 -36.60 -13.51 6.67
N SER A 867 -37.39 -12.45 6.90
CA SER A 867 -36.95 -11.05 6.99
C SER A 867 -36.09 -10.73 8.22
N ASP A 868 -36.10 -11.59 9.25
CA ASP A 868 -35.27 -11.41 10.45
C ASP A 868 -33.82 -11.90 10.23
N ILE A 869 -33.55 -12.59 9.12
CA ILE A 869 -32.25 -13.20 8.84
C ILE A 869 -31.36 -12.22 8.05
N PRO A 870 -30.16 -11.87 8.55
CA PRO A 870 -29.24 -11.00 7.83
C PRO A 870 -28.81 -11.58 6.47
N ALA A 871 -28.61 -10.71 5.49
CA ALA A 871 -28.14 -11.10 4.16
C ALA A 871 -26.80 -11.88 4.21
N ALA A 872 -25.89 -11.53 5.12
CA ALA A 872 -24.64 -12.25 5.34
C ALA A 872 -24.88 -13.71 5.78
N THR A 873 -25.80 -13.92 6.71
CA THR A 873 -26.23 -15.24 7.18
C THR A 873 -26.88 -16.05 6.05
N ILE A 874 -27.73 -15.43 5.24
CA ILE A 874 -28.35 -16.09 4.06
C ILE A 874 -27.26 -16.55 3.07
N ARG A 875 -26.24 -15.72 2.80
CA ARG A 875 -25.11 -16.09 1.94
C ARG A 875 -24.33 -17.29 2.50
N THR A 876 -24.00 -17.29 3.79
CA THR A 876 -23.33 -18.40 4.45
C THR A 876 -24.13 -19.70 4.31
N LEU A 877 -25.45 -19.65 4.49
CA LEU A 877 -26.34 -20.81 4.38
C LEU A 877 -26.47 -21.32 2.93
N THR A 878 -26.63 -20.41 1.96
CA THR A 878 -26.82 -20.74 0.52
C THR A 878 -25.55 -21.21 -0.19
N ARG A 879 -24.36 -20.97 0.38
CA ARG A 879 -23.06 -21.44 -0.13
C ARG A 879 -22.44 -22.55 0.71
N SER A 880 -23.17 -23.09 1.69
CA SER A 880 -22.68 -24.17 2.53
C SER A 880 -22.44 -25.45 1.72
N GLU A 881 -21.21 -25.96 1.76
CA GLU A 881 -20.85 -27.27 1.20
C GLU A 881 -21.25 -28.43 2.13
N ALA A 882 -21.77 -28.13 3.32
CA ALA A 882 -22.21 -29.11 4.29
C ALA A 882 -23.34 -30.00 3.75
N ASP A 883 -23.40 -31.23 4.25
CA ASP A 883 -24.36 -32.26 3.83
C ASP A 883 -24.42 -32.42 2.30
N PHE A 884 -23.26 -32.45 1.64
CA PHE A 884 -23.16 -32.54 0.17
C PHE A 884 -23.93 -31.42 -0.56
N GLY A 885 -23.94 -30.22 0.01
CA GLY A 885 -24.66 -29.05 -0.50
C GLY A 885 -26.17 -29.09 -0.28
N MET A 886 -26.71 -30.02 0.52
CA MET A 886 -28.14 -30.09 0.82
C MET A 886 -28.61 -28.89 1.64
N LEU A 887 -27.75 -28.38 2.52
CA LEU A 887 -28.03 -27.20 3.33
C LEU A 887 -28.14 -25.94 2.46
N ALA A 888 -27.22 -25.78 1.49
CA ALA A 888 -27.29 -24.76 0.45
C ALA A 888 -28.56 -24.85 -0.40
N LYS A 889 -28.99 -26.06 -0.80
CA LYS A 889 -30.24 -26.26 -1.54
C LYS A 889 -31.48 -25.84 -0.75
N ARG A 890 -31.57 -26.20 0.54
CA ARG A 890 -32.68 -25.80 1.41
C ARG A 890 -32.73 -24.29 1.63
N ALA A 891 -31.58 -23.68 1.95
CA ALA A 891 -31.48 -22.23 2.08
C ALA A 891 -31.89 -21.51 0.78
N THR A 892 -31.44 -22.01 -0.38
CA THR A 892 -31.83 -21.48 -1.70
C THR A 892 -33.32 -21.63 -1.98
N ALA A 893 -33.98 -22.67 -1.46
CA ALA A 893 -35.43 -22.85 -1.60
C ALA A 893 -36.24 -21.88 -0.71
N ILE A 894 -35.72 -21.55 0.48
CA ILE A 894 -36.38 -20.67 1.46
C ILE A 894 -36.19 -19.18 1.10
N PHE A 895 -34.96 -18.79 0.78
CA PHE A 895 -34.59 -17.39 0.55
C PHE A 895 -34.49 -17.02 -0.94
N GLY A 896 -34.61 -18.00 -1.85
CA GLY A 896 -34.32 -17.86 -3.27
C GLY A 896 -32.83 -18.02 -3.57
N ARG A 897 -32.48 -18.10 -4.87
CA ARG A 897 -31.08 -17.97 -5.30
C ARG A 897 -30.61 -16.57 -4.93
N VAL A 898 -29.63 -16.46 -4.03
CA VAL A 898 -28.81 -15.26 -3.93
C VAL A 898 -28.07 -15.16 -5.26
N ARG A 899 -28.61 -14.35 -6.17
CA ARG A 899 -28.15 -14.21 -7.54
C ARG A 899 -26.81 -13.49 -7.52
N ASP A 900 -25.79 -14.15 -8.03
CA ASP A 900 -24.67 -13.45 -8.64
C ASP A 900 -25.15 -12.95 -10.01
N ALA A 901 -25.38 -11.63 -10.15
CA ALA A 901 -25.63 -10.99 -11.45
C ALA A 901 -25.31 -9.48 -11.41
N SER A 902 -24.19 -9.10 -12.01
CA SER A 902 -23.70 -7.73 -12.15
C SER A 902 -24.65 -6.79 -12.92
N ALA A 903 -25.47 -7.32 -13.84
CA ALA A 903 -26.39 -6.49 -14.64
C ALA A 903 -27.61 -5.95 -13.85
N ASP A 904 -28.09 -6.70 -12.85
CA ASP A 904 -29.22 -6.26 -12.02
C ASP A 904 -28.75 -5.22 -10.99
N LYS A 905 -27.52 -5.34 -10.48
CA LYS A 905 -26.90 -4.32 -9.60
C LYS A 905 -26.63 -3.00 -10.32
N LEU A 906 -26.18 -3.03 -11.58
CA LEU A 906 -26.02 -1.81 -12.39
C LEU A 906 -27.36 -1.08 -12.60
N LYS A 907 -28.46 -1.82 -12.85
CA LYS A 907 -29.81 -1.23 -12.94
C LYS A 907 -30.27 -0.62 -11.62
N LEU A 908 -30.01 -1.32 -10.52
CA LEU A 908 -30.35 -0.84 -9.17
C LEU A 908 -29.54 0.40 -8.80
N MET A 909 -28.24 0.44 -9.11
CA MET A 909 -27.40 1.62 -8.92
C MET A 909 -27.93 2.82 -9.72
N ALA A 910 -28.34 2.60 -10.98
CA ALA A 910 -28.98 3.64 -11.79
C ALA A 910 -30.30 4.12 -11.17
N ALA A 911 -31.18 3.20 -10.76
CA ALA A 911 -32.46 3.55 -10.13
C ALA A 911 -32.28 4.30 -8.80
N LYS A 912 -31.33 3.88 -7.95
CA LYS A 912 -31.00 4.56 -6.70
C LYS A 912 -30.37 5.92 -6.95
N LYS A 913 -29.52 6.05 -7.96
CA LYS A 913 -28.96 7.33 -8.40
C LYS A 913 -30.06 8.30 -8.85
N ASP A 914 -31.00 7.83 -9.66
CA ASP A 914 -32.14 8.62 -10.12
C ASP A 914 -33.04 9.06 -8.96
N MET A 915 -33.30 8.16 -8.01
CA MET A 915 -34.04 8.49 -6.77
C MET A 915 -33.34 9.60 -5.96
N ILE A 916 -32.02 9.47 -5.77
CA ILE A 916 -31.22 10.43 -5.02
C ILE A 916 -31.23 11.82 -5.67
N LEU A 917 -31.03 11.86 -6.99
CA LEU A 917 -30.93 13.08 -7.78
C LEU A 917 -32.30 13.72 -8.10
N GLY A 918 -33.35 12.91 -8.22
CA GLY A 918 -34.69 13.35 -8.61
C GLY A 918 -35.58 13.81 -7.45
N ALA A 919 -35.23 13.49 -6.21
CA ALA A 919 -36.03 13.88 -5.06
C ALA A 919 -35.95 15.39 -4.73
N LYS A 920 -37.10 16.01 -4.42
CA LYS A 920 -37.20 17.45 -4.10
C LYS A 920 -36.73 17.73 -2.66
N GLY A 921 -36.12 18.90 -2.43
CA GLY A 921 -35.60 19.32 -1.11
C GLY A 921 -34.15 18.91 -0.84
N GLN A 922 -33.50 19.57 0.13
CA GLN A 922 -32.16 19.23 0.60
C GLN A 922 -32.21 17.97 1.49
N PRO A 923 -31.21 17.08 1.40
CA PRO A 923 -31.10 15.96 2.32
C PRO A 923 -30.78 16.44 3.74
N ASP A 924 -31.22 15.68 4.72
CA ASP A 924 -30.94 15.92 6.13
C ASP A 924 -29.63 15.21 6.51
N LEU A 925 -28.55 15.98 6.63
CA LEU A 925 -27.22 15.45 7.00
C LEU A 925 -27.17 14.91 8.43
N LYS A 926 -28.01 15.41 9.34
CA LYS A 926 -28.08 14.90 10.71
C LYS A 926 -28.77 13.54 10.73
N ALA A 927 -29.87 13.39 9.99
CA ALA A 927 -30.49 12.07 9.79
C ALA A 927 -29.52 11.11 9.07
N GLY A 928 -28.78 11.60 8.08
CA GLY A 928 -27.74 10.85 7.38
C GLY A 928 -26.63 10.35 8.30
N HIS A 929 -26.15 11.17 9.23
CA HIS A 929 -25.18 10.78 10.26
C HIS A 929 -25.72 9.68 11.16
N GLU A 930 -26.98 9.78 11.60
CA GLU A 930 -27.60 8.75 12.45
C GLU A 930 -27.80 7.41 11.71
N VAL A 931 -28.04 7.44 10.40
CA VAL A 931 -28.04 6.22 9.56
C VAL A 931 -26.59 5.70 9.40
N ALA A 932 -25.63 6.57 9.16
CA ALA A 932 -24.20 6.21 9.02
C ALA A 932 -23.67 5.54 10.30
N LYS A 933 -24.02 6.06 11.48
CA LYS A 933 -23.69 5.45 12.78
C LYS A 933 -24.16 4.00 12.90
N LYS A 934 -25.38 3.73 12.45
CA LYS A 934 -26.01 2.40 12.57
C LYS A 934 -25.49 1.40 11.55
N VAL A 935 -25.03 1.87 10.39
CA VAL A 935 -24.73 1.04 9.23
C VAL A 935 -23.24 1.04 8.91
N CYS A 936 -22.66 2.21 8.65
CA CYS A 936 -21.29 2.37 8.16
C CYS A 936 -20.26 2.39 9.29
N PHE A 937 -20.54 3.10 10.39
CA PHE A 937 -19.58 3.28 11.50
C PHE A 937 -19.38 2.03 12.34
N THR A 938 -20.26 1.04 12.15
CA THR A 938 -20.09 -0.34 12.62
C THR A 938 -18.79 -0.96 12.12
N CYS A 939 -18.31 -0.55 10.93
CA CYS A 939 -17.09 -1.09 10.32
C CYS A 939 -16.06 -0.03 9.91
N HIS A 940 -16.46 1.20 9.62
CA HIS A 940 -15.59 2.24 9.06
C HIS A 940 -15.44 3.42 10.02
N LYS A 941 -14.28 4.08 9.98
CA LYS A 941 -14.11 5.41 10.58
C LYS A 941 -14.42 6.53 9.60
N LEU A 942 -14.92 7.65 10.10
CA LEU A 942 -15.03 8.93 9.39
C LEU A 942 -14.80 10.07 10.38
N HIS A 943 -13.78 10.91 10.15
CA HIS A 943 -13.32 11.97 11.06
C HIS A 943 -13.10 11.50 12.52
N GLY A 944 -12.63 10.25 12.68
CA GLY A 944 -12.34 9.65 13.98
C GLY A 944 -13.52 8.96 14.66
N GLU A 945 -14.72 9.02 14.10
CA GLU A 945 -15.91 8.31 14.60
C GLU A 945 -16.11 6.97 13.86
N GLY A 946 -16.30 5.87 14.59
CA GLY A 946 -16.57 4.53 14.04
C GLY A 946 -15.49 3.47 14.36
N ALA A 947 -15.57 2.32 13.70
CA ALA A 947 -14.70 1.16 13.94
C ALA A 947 -13.58 0.99 12.89
N ASP A 948 -12.49 0.32 13.27
CA ASP A 948 -11.34 -0.01 12.38
C ASP A 948 -11.46 -1.43 11.80
N ILE A 949 -12.54 -1.72 11.07
CA ILE A 949 -12.73 -3.03 10.41
C ILE A 949 -12.52 -2.90 8.90
N GLY A 950 -13.21 -1.95 8.29
CA GLY A 950 -13.03 -1.50 6.92
C GLY A 950 -12.13 -0.26 6.83
N PRO A 951 -11.85 0.22 5.61
CA PRO A 951 -11.04 1.43 5.40
C PRO A 951 -11.62 2.68 6.08
N ASP A 952 -10.76 3.61 6.51
CA ASP A 952 -11.15 4.95 6.96
C ASP A 952 -11.72 5.77 5.78
N LEU A 953 -13.00 6.17 5.89
CA LEU A 953 -13.74 6.89 4.87
C LEU A 953 -13.41 8.39 4.82
N THR A 954 -12.59 8.91 5.74
CA THR A 954 -12.18 10.32 5.75
C THR A 954 -11.46 10.71 4.45
N GLY A 955 -10.67 9.78 3.87
CA GLY A 955 -9.86 10.01 2.67
C GLY A 955 -10.14 9.08 1.48
N VAL A 956 -10.91 8.00 1.64
CA VAL A 956 -11.07 6.94 0.63
C VAL A 956 -12.54 6.52 0.49
N GLY A 957 -12.96 6.09 -0.70
CA GLY A 957 -14.24 5.38 -0.91
C GLY A 957 -15.48 6.26 -1.13
N ARG A 958 -15.34 7.58 -1.11
CA ARG A 958 -16.44 8.58 -1.24
C ARG A 958 -16.21 9.66 -2.30
N SER A 959 -15.36 9.40 -3.29
CA SER A 959 -14.93 10.40 -4.28
C SER A 959 -16.03 10.90 -5.23
N SER A 960 -17.05 10.08 -5.48
CA SER A 960 -18.22 10.46 -6.26
C SER A 960 -19.44 9.63 -5.85
N LEU A 961 -20.63 10.11 -6.21
CA LEU A 961 -21.88 9.38 -6.00
C LEU A 961 -21.84 7.99 -6.65
N ASP A 962 -21.26 7.87 -7.85
CA ASP A 962 -21.16 6.58 -8.56
C ASP A 962 -20.21 5.61 -7.84
N ALA A 963 -19.06 6.09 -7.38
CA ALA A 963 -18.11 5.26 -6.63
C ALA A 963 -18.70 4.79 -5.29
N LEU A 964 -19.41 5.68 -4.60
CA LEU A 964 -20.04 5.36 -3.33
C LEU A 964 -21.20 4.37 -3.51
N LEU A 965 -22.04 4.53 -4.53
CA LEU A 965 -23.10 3.58 -4.87
C LEU A 965 -22.53 2.22 -5.28
N ALA A 966 -21.41 2.18 -6.01
CA ALA A 966 -20.75 0.94 -6.39
C ALA A 966 -20.27 0.17 -5.16
N ASN A 967 -19.58 0.86 -4.25
CA ASN A 967 -19.07 0.25 -3.01
C ASN A 967 -20.20 -0.21 -2.08
N ILE A 968 -21.33 0.51 -2.03
CA ILE A 968 -22.46 0.22 -1.14
C ILE A 968 -23.38 -0.88 -1.69
N ILE A 969 -23.66 -0.86 -2.98
CA ILE A 969 -24.59 -1.80 -3.63
C ILE A 969 -23.86 -3.09 -4.08
N ASP A 970 -22.58 -2.98 -4.44
CA ASP A 970 -21.76 -4.12 -4.84
C ASP A 970 -20.39 -4.20 -4.13
N PRO A 971 -20.36 -4.37 -2.80
CA PRO A 971 -19.12 -4.43 -2.02
C PRO A 971 -18.19 -5.60 -2.37
N ASN A 972 -18.67 -6.60 -3.11
CA ASN A 972 -17.88 -7.76 -3.55
C ASN A 972 -17.18 -7.53 -4.90
N GLN A 973 -17.54 -6.47 -5.64
CA GLN A 973 -16.95 -6.18 -6.94
C GLN A 973 -15.45 -5.88 -6.83
N ILE A 974 -15.07 -5.16 -5.77
CA ILE A 974 -13.68 -4.76 -5.50
C ILE A 974 -13.43 -4.92 -3.99
N ILE A 975 -12.67 -5.96 -3.64
CA ILE A 975 -12.17 -6.15 -2.28
C ILE A 975 -10.74 -5.61 -2.26
N GLY A 976 -10.49 -4.59 -1.43
CA GLY A 976 -9.13 -4.11 -1.22
C GLY A 976 -8.26 -5.23 -0.65
N ALA A 977 -7.07 -5.43 -1.21
CA ALA A 977 -6.11 -6.34 -0.62
C ALA A 977 -5.81 -5.93 0.84
N GLY A 978 -5.49 -6.88 1.70
CA GLY A 978 -5.37 -6.65 3.15
C GLY A 978 -6.70 -6.39 3.91
N TYR A 979 -7.83 -6.29 3.23
CA TYR A 979 -9.19 -6.27 3.80
C TYR A 979 -10.00 -7.53 3.43
N GLU A 980 -9.32 -8.57 2.93
CA GLU A 980 -9.98 -9.79 2.54
C GLU A 980 -10.63 -10.47 3.75
N MET A 981 -11.82 -11.03 3.52
CA MET A 981 -12.41 -11.91 4.50
C MET A 981 -11.62 -13.22 4.52
N VAL A 982 -11.12 -13.60 5.69
CA VAL A 982 -10.56 -14.93 5.93
C VAL A 982 -11.64 -15.79 6.56
N GLU A 983 -11.89 -16.95 5.98
CA GLU A 983 -12.77 -17.98 6.52
C GLU A 983 -11.93 -19.07 7.20
N VAL A 984 -12.28 -19.36 8.45
CA VAL A 984 -11.65 -20.41 9.26
C VAL A 984 -12.72 -21.43 9.65
N THR A 985 -12.54 -22.66 9.19
CA THR A 985 -13.30 -23.82 9.65
C THR A 985 -12.50 -24.54 10.72
N THR A 986 -13.09 -24.74 11.90
CA THR A 986 -12.49 -25.48 13.00
C THR A 986 -12.80 -26.97 12.94
N LYS A 987 -12.07 -27.77 13.71
CA LYS A 987 -12.24 -29.23 13.83
C LYS A 987 -13.55 -29.66 14.50
N ASP A 988 -14.25 -28.76 15.19
CA ASP A 988 -15.59 -28.97 15.75
C ASP A 988 -16.72 -28.47 14.82
N ASP A 989 -16.42 -28.39 13.52
CA ASP A 989 -17.34 -27.95 12.45
C ASP A 989 -17.91 -26.54 12.63
N ARG A 990 -17.24 -25.68 13.40
CA ARG A 990 -17.57 -24.25 13.50
C ARG A 990 -16.88 -23.49 12.38
N SER A 991 -17.63 -22.65 11.67
CA SER A 991 -17.07 -21.74 10.67
C SER A 991 -17.13 -20.30 11.19
N VAL A 992 -15.99 -19.59 11.15
CA VAL A 992 -15.90 -18.16 11.46
C VAL A 992 -15.23 -17.40 10.34
N SER A 993 -15.60 -16.13 10.17
CA SER A 993 -15.04 -15.29 9.13
C SER A 993 -14.85 -13.84 9.56
N GLY A 994 -13.81 -13.20 9.01
CA GLY A 994 -13.49 -11.80 9.28
C GLY A 994 -12.14 -11.38 8.72
N ARG A 995 -11.78 -10.11 8.90
CA ARG A 995 -10.46 -9.60 8.53
C ARG A 995 -9.41 -10.11 9.51
N MET A 996 -8.38 -10.78 9.02
CA MET A 996 -7.29 -11.27 9.85
C MET A 996 -6.38 -10.12 10.28
N VAL A 997 -6.28 -9.89 11.59
CA VAL A 997 -5.45 -8.82 12.18
C VAL A 997 -4.33 -9.34 13.08
N GLU A 998 -4.32 -10.65 13.37
CA GLU A 998 -3.23 -11.34 14.07
C GLU A 998 -3.12 -12.77 13.52
N ASN A 999 -1.88 -13.21 13.28
CA ASN A 999 -1.55 -14.57 12.88
C ASN A 999 -0.23 -14.97 13.55
N THR A 1000 -0.31 -15.58 14.73
CA THR A 1000 0.85 -16.10 15.47
C THR A 1000 1.03 -17.59 15.19
N ASP A 1001 2.04 -18.24 15.78
CA ASP A 1001 2.20 -19.69 15.70
C ASP A 1001 1.08 -20.46 16.42
N THR A 1002 0.32 -19.80 17.29
CA THR A 1002 -0.64 -20.42 18.20
C THR A 1002 -2.09 -20.08 17.88
N ARG A 1003 -2.37 -18.91 17.29
CA ARG A 1003 -3.74 -18.43 17.04
C ARG A 1003 -3.85 -17.50 15.83
N VAL A 1004 -5.08 -17.37 15.37
CA VAL A 1004 -5.53 -16.38 14.38
C VAL A 1004 -6.60 -15.51 15.03
N ARG A 1005 -6.49 -14.19 14.87
CA ARG A 1005 -7.51 -13.22 15.30
C ARG A 1005 -8.18 -12.60 14.10
N LEU A 1006 -9.50 -12.70 14.05
CA LEU A 1006 -10.36 -12.18 13.00
C LEU A 1006 -11.27 -11.08 13.58
N LEU A 1007 -11.40 -9.97 12.84
CA LEU A 1007 -12.42 -8.94 13.10
C LEU A 1007 -13.59 -9.14 12.13
N SER A 1008 -14.77 -9.44 12.67
CA SER A 1008 -16.01 -9.57 11.88
C SER A 1008 -16.72 -8.22 11.74
N ALA A 1009 -17.86 -8.16 11.05
CA ALA A 1009 -18.66 -6.93 11.01
C ALA A 1009 -19.20 -6.57 12.42
N GLY A 1010 -18.98 -5.34 12.89
CA GLY A 1010 -19.34 -4.87 14.23
C GLY A 1010 -18.28 -5.11 15.30
N PRO A 1011 -18.56 -4.87 16.61
CA PRO A 1011 -17.54 -4.95 17.68
C PRO A 1011 -17.10 -6.39 18.02
N LYS A 1012 -17.25 -7.35 17.10
CA LYS A 1012 -17.02 -8.77 17.32
C LYS A 1012 -15.61 -9.18 16.87
N GLU A 1013 -14.88 -9.78 17.82
CA GLU A 1013 -13.57 -10.39 17.61
C GLU A 1013 -13.66 -11.91 17.82
N ASP A 1014 -13.18 -12.67 16.83
CA ASP A 1014 -13.03 -14.12 16.87
C ASP A 1014 -11.55 -14.51 16.95
N VAL A 1015 -11.17 -15.18 18.05
CA VAL A 1015 -9.81 -15.72 18.25
C VAL A 1015 -9.86 -17.23 18.18
N VAL A 1016 -9.17 -17.81 17.19
CA VAL A 1016 -9.15 -19.26 16.93
C VAL A 1016 -7.74 -19.80 17.13
N ALA A 1017 -7.60 -20.83 17.97
CA ALA A 1017 -6.31 -21.51 18.13
C ALA A 1017 -5.95 -22.27 16.83
N LYS A 1018 -4.71 -22.14 16.35
CA LYS A 1018 -4.24 -22.83 15.13
C LYS A 1018 -4.41 -24.34 15.22
N SER A 1019 -4.25 -24.92 16.42
CA SER A 1019 -4.45 -26.36 16.64
C SER A 1019 -5.91 -26.81 16.45
N ASP A 1020 -6.88 -25.90 16.55
CA ASP A 1020 -8.30 -26.17 16.36
C ASP A 1020 -8.75 -25.87 14.91
N ILE A 1021 -7.89 -25.31 14.06
CA ILE A 1021 -8.20 -25.01 12.65
C ILE A 1021 -8.13 -26.30 11.83
N ALA A 1022 -9.20 -26.59 11.09
CA ALA A 1022 -9.24 -27.65 10.07
C ALA A 1022 -8.91 -27.08 8.68
N LYS A 1023 -9.45 -25.90 8.33
CA LYS A 1023 -9.25 -25.24 7.04
C LYS A 1023 -9.21 -23.73 7.23
N LEU A 1024 -8.31 -23.05 6.52
CA LEU A 1024 -8.22 -21.60 6.45
C LEU A 1024 -8.17 -21.20 4.97
N ARG A 1025 -9.06 -20.31 4.53
CA ARG A 1025 -9.05 -19.78 3.16
C ARG A 1025 -9.36 -18.29 3.14
N VAL A 1026 -8.81 -17.60 2.16
CA VAL A 1026 -9.24 -16.24 1.82
C VAL A 1026 -10.51 -16.35 0.97
N SER A 1027 -11.56 -15.65 1.35
CA SER A 1027 -12.84 -15.63 0.64
C SER A 1027 -12.78 -14.68 -0.56
N GLU A 1028 -13.55 -14.98 -1.60
CA GLU A 1028 -13.81 -14.07 -2.72
C GLU A 1028 -14.86 -13.00 -2.36
N LEU A 1029 -15.38 -13.02 -1.13
CA LEU A 1029 -16.39 -12.09 -0.62
C LEU A 1029 -15.81 -11.10 0.38
N SER A 1030 -16.40 -9.90 0.40
CA SER A 1030 -16.08 -8.81 1.31
C SER A 1030 -16.70 -9.01 2.69
N VAL A 1031 -16.02 -8.48 3.73
CA VAL A 1031 -16.61 -8.34 5.08
C VAL A 1031 -17.77 -7.33 5.08
N MET A 1032 -17.82 -6.42 4.10
CA MET A 1032 -18.91 -5.46 3.96
C MET A 1032 -20.19 -6.15 3.45
N PRO A 1033 -21.34 -5.95 4.13
CA PRO A 1033 -22.59 -6.60 3.74
C PRO A 1033 -23.21 -5.93 2.50
N GLU A 1034 -23.70 -6.74 1.55
CA GLU A 1034 -24.65 -6.28 0.53
C GLU A 1034 -26.05 -6.09 1.11
N GLY A 1035 -26.93 -5.35 0.41
CA GLY A 1035 -28.33 -5.17 0.81
C GLY A 1035 -28.62 -3.80 1.42
N LEU A 1036 -27.64 -2.90 1.49
CA LEU A 1036 -27.80 -1.53 1.99
C LEU A 1036 -28.70 -0.69 1.06
N GLU A 1037 -28.85 -1.08 -0.20
CA GLU A 1037 -29.85 -0.58 -1.13
C GLU A 1037 -31.30 -0.71 -0.60
N ASN A 1038 -31.56 -1.60 0.35
CA ASN A 1038 -32.91 -1.84 0.86
C ASN A 1038 -33.32 -0.85 1.96
N LEU A 1039 -32.43 0.07 2.36
CA LEU A 1039 -32.80 1.18 3.24
C LEU A 1039 -33.94 2.00 2.60
N PRO A 1040 -34.86 2.55 3.42
CA PRO A 1040 -35.87 3.48 2.94
C PRO A 1040 -35.22 4.59 2.10
N ASP A 1041 -35.83 4.97 0.98
CA ASP A 1041 -35.22 5.88 0.02
C ASP A 1041 -34.78 7.21 0.64
N ALA A 1042 -35.54 7.74 1.60
CA ALA A 1042 -35.18 8.94 2.36
C ALA A 1042 -33.91 8.74 3.21
N ASP A 1043 -33.81 7.61 3.92
CA ASP A 1043 -32.66 7.27 4.76
C ASP A 1043 -31.42 6.96 3.92
N PHE A 1044 -31.59 6.22 2.82
CA PHE A 1044 -30.52 5.94 1.85
C PHE A 1044 -30.01 7.24 1.24
N ARG A 1045 -30.90 8.15 0.83
CA ARG A 1045 -30.54 9.47 0.30
C ARG A 1045 -29.77 10.28 1.35
N ASN A 1046 -30.27 10.40 2.57
CA ASN A 1046 -29.61 11.15 3.64
C ASN A 1046 -28.24 10.56 4.01
N LEU A 1047 -28.13 9.22 4.06
CA LEU A 1047 -26.86 8.51 4.27
C LEU A 1047 -25.83 8.88 3.19
N ILE A 1048 -26.20 8.73 1.92
CA ILE A 1048 -25.31 9.03 0.80
C ILE A 1048 -24.90 10.50 0.79
N ALA A 1049 -25.83 11.40 1.12
CA ALA A 1049 -25.55 12.83 1.26
C ALA A 1049 -24.50 13.11 2.33
N TYR A 1050 -24.68 12.54 3.53
CA TYR A 1050 -23.76 12.68 4.65
C TYR A 1050 -22.39 12.10 4.34
N LEU A 1051 -22.32 10.90 3.74
CA LEU A 1051 -21.04 10.28 3.39
C LEU A 1051 -20.29 11.05 2.28
N LEU A 1052 -20.99 11.67 1.32
CA LEU A 1052 -20.34 12.49 0.30
C LEU A 1052 -19.84 13.83 0.84
N ASN A 1053 -20.61 14.47 1.73
CA ASN A 1053 -20.32 15.81 2.25
C ASN A 1053 -20.63 15.87 3.76
N PRO A 1054 -19.82 15.24 4.62
CA PRO A 1054 -19.98 15.38 6.06
C PRO A 1054 -19.74 16.86 6.47
N PRO A 1055 -20.46 17.39 7.47
CA PRO A 1055 -20.29 18.78 7.91
C PRO A 1055 -18.84 19.15 8.28
N ASP A 1056 -18.06 18.17 8.75
CA ASP A 1056 -16.66 18.32 9.15
C ASP A 1056 -15.73 18.65 7.96
N ASP A 1057 -16.12 18.37 6.73
CA ASP A 1057 -15.38 18.76 5.51
C ASP A 1057 -15.48 20.27 5.19
N LYS A 1058 -16.38 21.01 5.88
CA LYS A 1058 -16.61 22.45 5.70
C LYS A 1058 -16.96 22.87 4.26
N ALA A 1059 -17.48 21.96 3.44
CA ALA A 1059 -17.95 22.22 2.09
C ALA A 1059 -19.49 22.41 2.03
N PRO A 1060 -20.03 23.30 1.18
CA PRO A 1060 -21.47 23.38 0.96
C PRO A 1060 -21.97 22.09 0.30
N PHE A 1061 -23.08 21.55 0.81
CA PHE A 1061 -23.65 20.28 0.34
C PHE A 1061 -23.94 20.28 -1.17
N SER A 1062 -23.43 19.29 -1.89
CA SER A 1062 -23.79 19.05 -3.30
C SER A 1062 -23.78 17.56 -3.65
N TRP A 1063 -24.79 17.11 -4.41
CA TRP A 1063 -24.88 15.74 -4.94
C TRP A 1063 -23.82 15.44 -5.99
N LYS A 1064 -23.33 16.48 -6.65
CA LYS A 1064 -22.11 16.43 -7.44
C LYS A 1064 -20.98 16.90 -6.54
N ASN A 1065 -19.90 16.15 -6.48
CA ASN A 1065 -18.67 16.66 -5.87
C ASN A 1065 -18.03 17.68 -6.83
N ASP A 1066 -18.73 18.80 -7.09
CA ASP A 1066 -18.33 19.89 -7.98
C ASP A 1066 -17.45 20.86 -7.21
N SER A 1067 -16.33 20.40 -6.66
CA SER A 1067 -15.23 21.33 -6.30
C SER A 1067 -14.54 21.90 -7.56
N GLY A 1068 -15.29 22.04 -8.67
CA GLY A 1068 -14.93 22.77 -9.88
C GLY A 1068 -15.15 24.28 -9.78
N SER A 1069 -15.40 24.82 -8.58
CA SER A 1069 -15.18 26.24 -8.33
C SER A 1069 -13.79 26.43 -7.70
N GLY A 1070 -12.83 26.84 -8.54
CA GLY A 1070 -11.56 27.42 -8.12
C GLY A 1070 -11.74 28.79 -7.46
N ALA A 1071 -12.54 28.85 -6.39
CA ALA A 1071 -12.57 29.97 -5.48
C ALA A 1071 -12.04 29.47 -4.14
N GLY A 1072 -10.85 29.95 -3.75
CA GLY A 1072 -10.24 29.62 -2.48
C GLY A 1072 -11.21 29.86 -1.32
N VAL A 1073 -11.10 29.04 -0.28
CA VAL A 1073 -11.55 29.44 1.06
C VAL A 1073 -10.81 30.74 1.38
N PRO A 1074 -11.48 31.89 1.49
CA PRO A 1074 -10.79 33.11 1.91
C PRO A 1074 -10.38 32.92 3.37
N PRO A 1075 -9.22 33.44 3.80
CA PRO A 1075 -8.98 33.61 5.22
C PRO A 1075 -10.12 34.48 5.76
N ALA A 1076 -10.73 34.05 6.87
CA ALA A 1076 -11.91 34.68 7.44
C ALA A 1076 -11.85 36.22 7.42
N SER A 1077 -12.77 36.88 6.70
CA SER A 1077 -13.17 38.26 7.02
C SER A 1077 -14.50 38.71 6.38
N ARG A 1078 -15.53 38.79 7.25
CA ARG A 1078 -16.61 39.80 7.36
C ARG A 1078 -17.66 39.99 6.22
N PRO A 1079 -18.85 40.58 6.53
CA PRO A 1079 -20.09 40.44 5.73
C PRO A 1079 -20.38 41.59 4.74
N GLY A 1080 -21.05 41.24 3.62
CA GLY A 1080 -21.87 42.14 2.79
C GLY A 1080 -21.51 42.18 1.30
N VAL A 1081 -22.46 41.74 0.43
CA VAL A 1081 -22.72 42.09 -1.00
C VAL A 1081 -23.08 40.84 -1.84
N SER A 1082 -24.18 40.91 -2.61
CA SER A 1082 -24.78 39.83 -3.42
C SER A 1082 -24.47 39.95 -4.94
N PRO A 1083 -24.43 38.85 -5.72
CA PRO A 1083 -24.31 38.90 -7.19
C PRO A 1083 -25.55 38.42 -7.98
N GLY A 1084 -25.73 38.97 -9.19
CA GLY A 1084 -26.80 38.68 -10.17
C GLY A 1084 -26.49 37.56 -11.21
N PRO A 1085 -27.34 37.36 -12.26
CA PRO A 1085 -27.65 36.01 -12.81
C PRO A 1085 -27.05 35.59 -14.19
N LYS A 1086 -27.23 34.27 -14.46
CA LYS A 1086 -26.69 33.33 -15.50
C LYS A 1086 -27.22 33.42 -16.96
N LYS A 1087 -26.54 32.76 -17.93
CA LYS A 1087 -27.00 32.04 -19.19
C LYS A 1087 -25.89 31.05 -19.67
N SER A 1088 -26.04 29.94 -20.43
CA SER A 1088 -27.13 29.15 -21.08
C SER A 1088 -26.63 27.72 -21.47
N ALA A 1089 -27.52 26.81 -21.91
CA ALA A 1089 -27.39 25.33 -22.00
C ALA A 1089 -26.66 24.71 -23.23
N ALA A 1090 -26.07 23.52 -23.06
CA ALA A 1090 -25.31 22.73 -24.06
C ALA A 1090 -25.99 21.38 -24.42
N ALA A 1091 -25.76 20.90 -25.64
CA ALA A 1091 -26.37 19.71 -26.27
C ALA A 1091 -26.12 18.37 -25.54
N GLN A 1092 -27.08 17.43 -25.63
CA GLN A 1092 -27.01 16.09 -25.02
C GLN A 1092 -25.99 15.19 -25.74
N ARG A 1093 -25.14 14.50 -24.96
CA ARG A 1093 -24.10 13.56 -25.43
C ARG A 1093 -24.69 12.16 -25.67
N VAL A 1094 -24.14 11.41 -26.63
CA VAL A 1094 -24.54 10.02 -26.95
C VAL A 1094 -24.33 9.09 -25.75
N ASP A 1095 -25.37 8.31 -25.44
CA ASP A 1095 -25.33 7.23 -24.45
C ASP A 1095 -24.74 5.96 -25.06
N TRP A 1096 -23.41 5.94 -25.13
CA TRP A 1096 -22.63 4.81 -25.64
C TRP A 1096 -22.81 3.53 -24.81
N GLU A 1097 -23.21 3.66 -23.54
CA GLU A 1097 -23.50 2.52 -22.67
C GLU A 1097 -24.77 1.80 -23.15
N SER A 1098 -25.86 2.53 -23.39
CA SER A 1098 -27.07 1.97 -23.99
C SER A 1098 -26.81 1.40 -25.40
N VAL A 1099 -26.08 2.11 -26.25
CA VAL A 1099 -25.73 1.64 -27.61
C VAL A 1099 -24.96 0.33 -27.58
N SER A 1100 -23.97 0.18 -26.68
CA SER A 1100 -23.18 -1.06 -26.53
C SER A 1100 -24.01 -2.21 -25.96
N LEU A 1101 -25.01 -1.90 -25.13
CA LEU A 1101 -25.92 -2.89 -24.53
C LEU A 1101 -27.08 -3.29 -25.45
N TRP A 1102 -27.25 -2.68 -26.62
CA TRP A 1102 -28.33 -3.03 -27.53
C TRP A 1102 -28.17 -4.44 -28.11
N ASN A 1103 -26.95 -4.83 -28.48
CA ASN A 1103 -26.57 -6.19 -28.84
C ASN A 1103 -25.08 -6.43 -28.50
N PRO A 1104 -24.74 -6.92 -27.29
CA PRO A 1104 -23.38 -6.98 -26.78
C PRO A 1104 -22.38 -7.80 -27.60
N GLU A 1105 -22.88 -8.71 -28.45
CA GLU A 1105 -22.03 -9.51 -29.33
C GLU A 1105 -21.58 -8.76 -30.59
N TRP A 1106 -22.14 -7.57 -30.85
CA TRP A 1106 -21.87 -6.75 -32.02
C TRP A 1106 -21.33 -5.38 -31.61
N ARG A 1107 -20.15 -5.04 -32.13
CA ARG A 1107 -19.56 -3.71 -32.00
C ARG A 1107 -20.28 -2.72 -32.91
N VAL A 1108 -20.79 -1.62 -32.35
CA VAL A 1108 -21.37 -0.50 -33.12
C VAL A 1108 -20.26 0.47 -33.53
N VAL A 1109 -20.16 0.76 -34.82
CA VAL A 1109 -19.22 1.72 -35.42
C VAL A 1109 -20.04 2.78 -36.15
N ALA A 1110 -20.40 3.86 -35.45
CA ALA A 1110 -21.23 4.96 -35.98
C ALA A 1110 -20.71 6.32 -35.48
N PRO A 1111 -20.94 7.43 -36.19
CA PRO A 1111 -20.56 8.78 -35.76
C PRO A 1111 -21.44 9.25 -34.59
N ASP A 1112 -20.90 10.13 -33.73
CA ASP A 1112 -21.74 10.96 -32.84
C ASP A 1112 -22.29 12.12 -33.69
N PHE A 1113 -23.43 11.88 -34.34
CA PHE A 1113 -24.04 12.82 -35.27
C PHE A 1113 -25.57 12.75 -35.21
N GLU A 1114 -26.21 13.91 -35.09
CA GLU A 1114 -27.68 14.09 -35.04
C GLU A 1114 -28.41 13.15 -34.07
N GLY A 1115 -27.82 12.95 -32.89
CA GLY A 1115 -28.41 12.07 -31.86
C GLY A 1115 -28.27 10.58 -32.16
N THR A 1116 -27.33 10.20 -33.02
CA THR A 1116 -26.97 8.80 -33.32
C THR A 1116 -25.49 8.53 -33.00
N PRO A 1117 -25.09 7.26 -32.74
CA PRO A 1117 -25.98 6.12 -32.55
C PRO A 1117 -26.80 6.26 -31.28
N ALA A 1118 -28.03 5.75 -31.30
CA ALA A 1118 -28.90 5.76 -30.14
C ALA A 1118 -29.69 4.45 -30.03
N LYS A 1119 -29.80 3.94 -28.80
CA LYS A 1119 -30.72 2.85 -28.50
C LYS A 1119 -32.11 3.42 -28.26
N LEU A 1120 -33.04 3.09 -29.14
CA LEU A 1120 -34.43 3.44 -29.01
C LEU A 1120 -35.18 2.31 -28.28
N ILE A 1121 -36.08 2.71 -27.37
CA ILE A 1121 -36.96 1.79 -26.67
C ILE A 1121 -37.87 1.07 -27.68
N GLU A 1122 -38.35 1.78 -28.70
CA GLU A 1122 -39.23 1.27 -29.75
C GLU A 1122 -39.10 2.07 -31.05
N PHE A 1123 -39.25 1.41 -32.20
CA PHE A 1123 -39.44 2.05 -33.51
C PHE A 1123 -40.32 1.18 -34.42
N ALA A 1124 -41.39 1.77 -34.95
CA ALA A 1124 -42.34 1.14 -35.87
C ALA A 1124 -42.79 -0.25 -35.41
N GLY A 1125 -43.15 -0.37 -34.12
CA GLY A 1125 -43.68 -1.59 -33.50
C GLY A 1125 -42.63 -2.60 -33.02
N LYS A 1126 -41.32 -2.33 -33.18
CA LYS A 1126 -40.26 -3.19 -32.62
C LYS A 1126 -39.56 -2.52 -31.45
N HIS A 1127 -39.45 -3.24 -30.34
CA HIS A 1127 -38.71 -2.80 -29.16
C HIS A 1127 -37.21 -3.11 -29.27
N ASN A 1128 -36.39 -2.39 -28.50
CA ASN A 1128 -34.93 -2.52 -28.49
C ASN A 1128 -34.33 -2.34 -29.89
N VAL A 1129 -34.37 -1.11 -30.40
CA VAL A 1129 -33.93 -0.76 -31.76
C VAL A 1129 -32.67 0.10 -31.70
N LEU A 1130 -31.67 -0.23 -32.50
CA LEU A 1130 -30.51 0.65 -32.65
C LEU A 1130 -30.72 1.56 -33.84
N LEU A 1131 -30.56 2.85 -33.61
CA LEU A 1131 -30.53 3.89 -34.62
C LEU A 1131 -29.07 4.20 -34.98
N THR A 1132 -28.74 4.16 -36.26
CA THR A 1132 -27.44 4.57 -36.80
C THR A 1132 -27.64 5.58 -37.94
N HIS A 1133 -26.61 6.37 -38.21
CA HIS A 1133 -26.49 7.18 -39.41
C HIS A 1133 -25.08 7.01 -39.97
N PRO A 1134 -24.86 6.95 -41.30
CA PRO A 1134 -23.51 6.91 -41.84
C PRO A 1134 -22.68 8.14 -41.43
N PHE A 1135 -21.35 8.01 -41.42
CA PHE A 1135 -20.43 9.10 -41.04
C PHE A 1135 -20.47 10.26 -42.04
N ASP A 1136 -20.49 9.91 -43.32
CA ASP A 1136 -20.57 10.82 -44.46
C ASP A 1136 -21.06 10.03 -45.69
N ARG A 1137 -21.10 10.67 -46.87
CA ARG A 1137 -21.59 10.07 -48.13
C ARG A 1137 -20.84 8.80 -48.54
N GLU A 1138 -19.60 8.64 -48.11
CA GLU A 1138 -18.71 7.56 -48.53
C GLU A 1138 -18.46 6.55 -47.39
N LYS A 1139 -18.52 6.99 -46.13
CA LYS A 1139 -18.19 6.18 -44.96
C LYS A 1139 -19.43 5.68 -44.21
N PRO A 1140 -19.73 4.37 -44.26
CA PRO A 1140 -20.90 3.80 -43.61
C PRO A 1140 -20.76 3.70 -42.09
N ALA A 1141 -21.88 3.78 -41.38
CA ALA A 1141 -21.98 3.22 -40.03
C ALA A 1141 -22.08 1.70 -40.15
N ALA A 1142 -21.63 0.95 -39.13
CA ALA A 1142 -21.62 -0.49 -39.21
C ALA A 1142 -21.76 -1.20 -37.87
N LEU A 1143 -22.18 -2.45 -37.95
CA LEU A 1143 -22.21 -3.42 -36.86
C LEU A 1143 -21.23 -4.54 -37.18
N GLU A 1144 -20.29 -4.80 -36.28
CA GLU A 1144 -19.21 -5.75 -36.51
C GLU A 1144 -19.12 -6.83 -35.45
N ARG A 1145 -18.90 -8.07 -35.88
CA ARG A 1145 -18.66 -9.20 -35.00
C ARG A 1145 -17.65 -10.15 -35.62
N GLU A 1146 -16.67 -10.58 -34.81
CA GLU A 1146 -15.75 -11.65 -35.17
C GLU A 1146 -16.22 -12.96 -34.55
N LEU A 1147 -16.33 -14.02 -35.34
CA LEU A 1147 -16.74 -15.34 -34.87
C LEU A 1147 -16.13 -16.47 -35.72
N THR A 1148 -15.99 -17.65 -35.12
CA THR A 1148 -15.60 -18.87 -35.85
C THR A 1148 -16.85 -19.65 -36.21
N LEU A 1149 -17.09 -19.86 -37.52
CA LEU A 1149 -18.25 -20.62 -37.98
C LEU A 1149 -17.98 -22.12 -37.79
N PRO A 1150 -18.90 -22.90 -37.21
CA PRO A 1150 -18.67 -24.32 -36.97
C PRO A 1150 -18.59 -25.12 -38.27
N ALA A 1151 -17.58 -25.99 -38.39
CA ALA A 1151 -17.38 -26.84 -39.57
C ALA A 1151 -18.52 -27.86 -39.73
N GLY A 1152 -18.96 -28.10 -40.97
CA GLY A 1152 -19.99 -29.10 -41.29
C GLY A 1152 -21.42 -28.74 -40.85
N GLN A 1153 -21.68 -27.50 -40.45
CA GLN A 1153 -23.02 -27.01 -40.06
C GLN A 1153 -23.54 -25.96 -41.04
N LYS A 1154 -24.85 -25.98 -41.28
CA LYS A 1154 -25.53 -24.93 -42.05
C LYS A 1154 -25.66 -23.70 -41.16
N THR A 1155 -25.04 -22.58 -41.53
CA THR A 1155 -24.99 -21.37 -40.72
C THR A 1155 -25.66 -20.19 -41.43
N THR A 1156 -26.58 -19.50 -40.76
CA THR A 1156 -27.32 -18.36 -41.33
C THR A 1156 -27.27 -17.15 -40.40
N LEU A 1157 -27.03 -15.96 -40.95
CA LEU A 1157 -27.18 -14.67 -40.28
C LEU A 1157 -28.57 -14.12 -40.57
N LYS A 1158 -29.35 -13.81 -39.54
CA LYS A 1158 -30.69 -13.23 -39.65
C LYS A 1158 -30.78 -11.93 -38.89
N PHE A 1159 -31.42 -10.92 -39.47
CA PHE A 1159 -31.71 -9.66 -38.81
C PHE A 1159 -32.87 -8.94 -39.49
N SER A 1160 -33.35 -7.83 -38.92
CA SER A 1160 -34.29 -6.96 -39.60
C SER A 1160 -33.83 -5.51 -39.53
N VAL A 1161 -34.05 -4.79 -40.62
CA VAL A 1161 -33.69 -3.38 -40.75
C VAL A 1161 -34.84 -2.54 -41.26
N ALA A 1162 -34.86 -1.27 -40.88
CA ALA A 1162 -35.79 -0.28 -41.41
C ALA A 1162 -35.04 1.01 -41.79
N ALA A 1163 -35.65 1.80 -42.65
CA ALA A 1163 -35.21 3.16 -42.98
C ALA A 1163 -36.16 4.18 -42.38
N HIS A 1164 -35.68 5.42 -42.24
CA HIS A 1164 -36.53 6.54 -41.86
C HIS A 1164 -37.67 6.76 -42.87
N GLU A 1165 -38.79 7.34 -42.43
CA GLU A 1165 -39.98 7.53 -43.30
C GLU A 1165 -39.71 8.42 -44.52
N LYS A 1166 -38.67 9.25 -44.45
CA LYS A 1166 -38.29 10.25 -45.46
C LYS A 1166 -37.01 9.91 -46.22
N GLY A 1167 -36.40 8.76 -45.97
CA GLY A 1167 -35.09 8.41 -46.51
C GLY A 1167 -34.95 6.94 -46.85
N ASP A 1168 -33.87 6.63 -47.54
CA ASP A 1168 -33.42 5.26 -47.79
C ASP A 1168 -31.92 5.14 -47.51
N TRP A 1169 -31.44 3.90 -47.39
CA TRP A 1169 -30.02 3.63 -47.20
C TRP A 1169 -29.66 2.25 -47.72
N GLU A 1170 -28.40 2.06 -48.08
CA GLU A 1170 -27.93 0.82 -48.66
C GLU A 1170 -27.32 -0.08 -47.58
N LEU A 1171 -27.94 -1.24 -47.38
CA LEU A 1171 -27.42 -2.29 -46.52
C LEU A 1171 -26.36 -3.09 -47.27
N ARG A 1172 -25.18 -3.22 -46.68
CA ARG A 1172 -24.12 -4.12 -47.16
C ARG A 1172 -23.70 -5.07 -46.05
N VAL A 1173 -23.65 -6.38 -46.33
CA VAL A 1173 -23.13 -7.38 -45.40
C VAL A 1173 -21.85 -7.92 -45.98
N LEU A 1174 -20.75 -7.79 -45.24
CA LEU A 1174 -19.43 -8.26 -45.64
C LEU A 1174 -18.93 -9.33 -44.67
N ALA A 1175 -18.22 -10.31 -45.21
CA ALA A 1175 -17.43 -11.25 -44.42
C ALA A 1175 -15.96 -11.14 -44.83
N ASN A 1176 -15.08 -10.86 -43.86
CA ASN A 1176 -13.65 -10.63 -44.09
C ASN A 1176 -13.39 -9.58 -45.19
N GLY A 1177 -14.22 -8.54 -45.24
CA GLY A 1177 -14.13 -7.45 -46.23
C GLY A 1177 -14.70 -7.78 -47.62
N LYS A 1178 -15.17 -9.01 -47.87
CA LYS A 1178 -15.83 -9.39 -49.13
C LYS A 1178 -17.36 -9.28 -49.00
N PRO A 1179 -18.07 -8.63 -49.94
CA PRO A 1179 -19.52 -8.49 -49.85
C PRO A 1179 -20.22 -9.85 -50.06
N LEU A 1180 -21.12 -10.17 -49.15
CA LEU A 1180 -21.99 -11.36 -49.21
C LEU A 1180 -23.44 -11.01 -49.56
N HIS A 1181 -23.92 -9.83 -49.13
CA HIS A 1181 -25.27 -9.36 -49.40
C HIS A 1181 -25.28 -7.85 -49.58
N LYS A 1182 -26.13 -7.36 -50.48
CA LYS A 1182 -26.30 -5.93 -50.76
C LYS A 1182 -27.75 -5.65 -51.11
N GLN A 1183 -28.39 -4.70 -50.43
CA GLN A 1183 -29.81 -4.40 -50.60
C GLN A 1183 -30.12 -2.94 -50.25
N LEU A 1184 -30.96 -2.28 -51.06
CA LEU A 1184 -31.49 -0.96 -50.73
C LEU A 1184 -32.67 -1.09 -49.73
N ILE A 1185 -32.60 -0.37 -48.62
CA ILE A 1185 -33.63 -0.34 -47.58
C ILE A 1185 -34.40 0.97 -47.69
N ALA A 1186 -35.64 0.88 -48.14
CA ALA A 1186 -36.59 1.98 -48.25
C ALA A 1186 -37.95 1.53 -47.72
N ARG A 1187 -38.76 2.46 -47.20
CA ARG A 1187 -40.12 2.12 -46.74
C ARG A 1187 -41.02 1.78 -47.93
N LYS A 1188 -41.69 0.62 -47.91
CA LYS A 1188 -42.68 0.21 -48.93
C LYS A 1188 -44.07 0.12 -48.30
N GLY A 1189 -44.90 1.13 -48.54
CA GLY A 1189 -46.26 1.18 -47.98
C GLY A 1189 -46.27 1.23 -46.44
N THR A 1190 -47.11 0.41 -45.82
CA THR A 1190 -47.26 0.36 -44.35
C THR A 1190 -46.21 -0.49 -43.64
N GLU A 1191 -45.42 -1.30 -44.36
CA GLU A 1191 -44.37 -2.15 -43.79
C GLU A 1191 -43.04 -1.42 -43.67
N ALA A 1192 -42.60 -1.18 -42.43
CA ALA A 1192 -41.34 -0.46 -42.15
C ALA A 1192 -40.11 -1.38 -42.07
N TRP A 1193 -40.28 -2.63 -41.63
CA TRP A 1193 -39.19 -3.56 -41.33
C TRP A 1193 -38.95 -4.59 -42.43
N HIS A 1194 -37.71 -4.70 -42.88
CA HIS A 1194 -37.24 -5.66 -43.88
C HIS A 1194 -36.43 -6.76 -43.21
N PRO A 1195 -36.93 -8.02 -43.17
CA PRO A 1195 -36.14 -9.14 -42.68
C PRO A 1195 -35.08 -9.54 -43.71
N VAL A 1196 -33.85 -9.78 -43.24
CA VAL A 1196 -32.69 -10.15 -44.06
C VAL A 1196 -32.12 -11.47 -43.53
N THR A 1197 -31.87 -12.42 -44.44
CA THR A 1197 -31.20 -13.69 -44.14
C THR A 1197 -30.05 -13.89 -45.10
N VAL A 1198 -28.84 -14.11 -44.57
CA VAL A 1198 -27.60 -14.34 -45.34
C VAL A 1198 -27.05 -15.72 -45.00
N ASP A 1199 -26.80 -16.55 -46.01
CA ASP A 1199 -26.19 -17.87 -45.84
C ASP A 1199 -24.67 -17.75 -45.64
N LEU A 1200 -24.19 -18.19 -44.48
CA LEU A 1200 -22.78 -18.19 -44.11
C LEU A 1200 -22.17 -19.59 -44.21
N THR A 1201 -22.95 -20.61 -44.60
CA THR A 1201 -22.50 -22.00 -44.72
C THR A 1201 -21.25 -22.18 -45.59
N PRO A 1202 -21.05 -21.44 -46.71
CA PRO A 1202 -19.81 -21.55 -47.50
C PRO A 1202 -18.54 -21.17 -46.73
N LEU A 1203 -18.66 -20.47 -45.60
CA LEU A 1203 -17.55 -20.05 -44.74
C LEU A 1203 -17.42 -20.93 -43.48
N ALA A 1204 -18.19 -22.02 -43.38
CA ALA A 1204 -18.14 -22.95 -42.26
C ALA A 1204 -16.72 -23.49 -42.02
N GLY A 1205 -16.30 -23.53 -40.75
CA GLY A 1205 -14.95 -23.90 -40.32
C GLY A 1205 -13.94 -22.76 -40.32
N GLN A 1206 -14.29 -21.57 -40.82
CA GLN A 1206 -13.40 -20.41 -40.88
C GLN A 1206 -13.71 -19.39 -39.78
N LYS A 1207 -12.68 -18.65 -39.35
CA LYS A 1207 -12.84 -17.43 -38.55
C LYS A 1207 -13.23 -16.28 -39.48
N VAL A 1208 -14.36 -15.63 -39.21
CA VAL A 1208 -14.92 -14.56 -40.04
C VAL A 1208 -15.20 -13.31 -39.23
N THR A 1209 -14.86 -12.16 -39.80
CA THR A 1209 -15.34 -10.84 -39.35
C THR A 1209 -16.53 -10.46 -40.20
N LEU A 1210 -17.72 -10.50 -39.61
CA LEU A 1210 -18.95 -10.02 -40.22
C LEU A 1210 -19.08 -8.52 -39.96
N ARG A 1211 -19.37 -7.74 -41.02
CA ARG A 1211 -19.63 -6.30 -40.96
C ARG A 1211 -20.94 -5.99 -41.70
N LEU A 1212 -21.94 -5.48 -40.99
CA LEU A 1212 -23.23 -5.04 -41.54
C LEU A 1212 -23.20 -3.52 -41.59
N GLU A 1213 -23.26 -2.95 -42.79
CA GLU A 1213 -23.09 -1.52 -43.02
C GLU A 1213 -24.41 -0.85 -43.34
N ASN A 1214 -24.66 0.28 -42.69
CA ASN A 1214 -25.60 1.33 -43.10
C ASN A 1214 -24.81 2.37 -43.89
N ALA A 1215 -24.81 2.19 -45.21
CA ALA A 1215 -24.16 3.07 -46.17
C ALA A 1215 -25.16 4.07 -46.75
N ALA A 1216 -24.69 5.28 -47.06
CA ALA A 1216 -25.53 6.30 -47.65
C ALA A 1216 -25.96 5.96 -49.08
N ASN A 1217 -27.19 6.35 -49.43
CA ASN A 1217 -27.75 6.23 -50.78
C ASN A 1217 -28.40 7.56 -51.22
N GLY A 1218 -27.62 8.64 -51.26
CA GLY A 1218 -28.09 9.96 -51.73
C GLY A 1218 -27.95 11.11 -50.74
N TRP A 1219 -27.53 10.82 -49.50
CA TRP A 1219 -27.33 11.78 -48.38
C TRP A 1219 -28.58 12.58 -47.99
N SER A 1220 -29.71 11.89 -47.86
CA SER A 1220 -30.97 12.40 -47.37
C SER A 1220 -31.69 11.38 -46.46
N TRP A 1221 -31.56 11.56 -45.14
CA TRP A 1221 -32.23 10.78 -44.09
C TRP A 1221 -31.85 9.29 -44.02
N GLU A 1222 -30.55 9.00 -44.10
CA GLU A 1222 -29.94 7.64 -44.11
C GLU A 1222 -30.03 6.86 -42.79
N PHE A 1223 -30.96 7.23 -41.91
CA PHE A 1223 -31.07 6.61 -40.60
C PHE A 1223 -31.44 5.13 -40.72
N GLY A 1224 -30.49 4.28 -40.30
CA GLY A 1224 -30.63 2.84 -40.21
C GLY A 1224 -31.17 2.42 -38.86
N TYR A 1225 -32.29 1.72 -38.88
CA TYR A 1225 -32.89 1.13 -37.68
C TYR A 1225 -32.66 -0.38 -37.71
N TRP A 1226 -32.05 -0.93 -36.67
CA TRP A 1226 -31.67 -2.33 -36.60
C TRP A 1226 -32.44 -3.06 -35.49
N SER A 1227 -32.84 -4.31 -35.75
CA SER A 1227 -33.43 -5.21 -34.76
C SER A 1227 -33.08 -6.68 -35.03
N ALA A 1228 -33.10 -7.49 -33.98
CA ALA A 1228 -33.07 -8.96 -34.04
C ALA A 1228 -31.87 -9.59 -34.79
N ILE A 1229 -30.63 -9.12 -34.55
CA ILE A 1229 -29.44 -9.71 -35.19
C ILE A 1229 -29.01 -11.01 -34.49
N GLU A 1230 -29.05 -12.13 -35.22
CA GLU A 1230 -28.75 -13.47 -34.72
C GLU A 1230 -27.99 -14.29 -35.78
N VAL A 1231 -27.01 -15.08 -35.33
CA VAL A 1231 -26.33 -16.09 -36.17
C VAL A 1231 -26.72 -17.48 -35.67
N LYS A 1232 -27.38 -18.28 -36.51
CA LYS A 1232 -27.81 -19.66 -36.18
C LYS A 1232 -27.04 -20.68 -36.98
N SER A 1233 -26.51 -21.70 -36.30
CA SER A 1233 -25.85 -22.87 -36.92
C SER A 1233 -26.63 -24.15 -36.59
N GLU A 1234 -26.96 -24.94 -37.60
CA GLU A 1234 -27.71 -26.20 -37.46
C GLU A 1234 -26.90 -27.37 -38.03
N ARG A 1235 -26.84 -28.50 -37.31
CA ARG A 1235 -26.19 -29.72 -37.79
C ARG A 1235 -26.99 -30.31 -38.96
N VAL A 1236 -26.33 -30.55 -40.09
CA VAL A 1236 -26.95 -31.26 -41.21
C VAL A 1236 -27.06 -32.74 -40.85
N THR A 1237 -28.23 -33.18 -40.39
CA THR A 1237 -28.54 -34.62 -40.29
C THR A 1237 -28.76 -35.16 -41.70
N ALA A 1238 -27.95 -36.13 -42.13
CA ALA A 1238 -28.14 -36.83 -43.39
C ALA A 1238 -29.54 -37.49 -43.41
N ALA A 1239 -30.37 -37.08 -44.37
CA ALA A 1239 -31.49 -37.89 -44.81
C ALA A 1239 -30.92 -39.13 -45.52
N ARG A 1240 -31.55 -40.29 -45.34
CA ARG A 1240 -31.27 -41.53 -46.09
C ARG A 1240 -31.35 -41.31 -47.59
#